data_AF-A0A8K0BJ70-F1
#
_entry.id   AF-A0A8K0BJ70-F1
#
_cell.length_a   1.000
_cell.length_b   1.000
_cell.length_c   1.000
_cell.angle_alpha   90.00
_cell.angle_beta   90.00
_cell.angle_gamma   90.00
#
_symmetry.space_group_name_H-M   'P 1'
#
loop_
_entity.id
_entity.type
_entity.pdbx_description
1 polymer ?
#
loop_
_entity_poly.entity_id
_entity_poly.type
_entity_poly.pdbx_seq_one_letter_code
_entity_poly.pdbx_strand_id
1 'polypeptide(L)'
;MLVFRLSVMIKLFFQLDASICPEKCDCSSKNAIHCSGPHIKDLESLNLPCNMTEIHVTDTNVTYLQDVFSRMVELQHLILSSNNISLISPMAFKGLRRLKALKLLDNKLVELPPEVFDDMVQLQQLIIENNRLKSIEENLFDKLASLEELFLNKNQLTALPSGVLKKLAKLKILNLSRNYLAALPRNIFSTLTRLEKLMLYFNRLSSIEFGMFDSLKELLELFLHSNNIQSIAPDAFHCLHKLRSLTLSRNKLEVLPPGLFLHLHDLSKLTLYRNPLKTLPEVLFGEMRHLGSLWLYDTKLSTIPDFVFSNLTNLELLVLSFNPELSVLPKNVFSGLNELRGLSLHTNNISTLTEGIFLSLQKLQNISLFDSRLEALPRNLFHNLKHLQKVYLNSTKLQSLPGDFFTALPELQEVFLDGNPWKCDCQILGFQEWLQKSMEIVKNVPSLTCDSPLALQNISLVALTDHHLKCLPTTAITYQMFSSTYSQASTSLVSEHLTSSWETAVTVVSDMDTSTPTSIPLATPGFTYSHVQYVGRPRFHFSDVPTQASSRVIVETNSVRGTDLTTLAWWDELPARRSAKPYFNTRIAYCQLFLCLHTLILALQTVAVVLSLYVMGKTRRLLHSRNTPAQPVVLIKFLRR
;
A
#
# COMPACT_ATOMS: atom_id res chain seq x y z
N MET A 1 -4.77 29.12 -69.90
CA MET A 1 -4.77 29.75 -68.57
C MET A 1 -5.63 29.05 -67.52
N LEU A 2 -6.87 28.64 -67.81
CA LEU A 2 -7.80 28.14 -66.78
C LEU A 2 -7.23 27.03 -65.90
N VAL A 3 -6.62 25.99 -66.50
CA VAL A 3 -5.95 24.89 -65.78
C VAL A 3 -4.79 25.36 -64.89
N PHE A 4 -4.07 26.42 -65.29
CA PHE A 4 -3.00 27.00 -64.47
C PHE A 4 -3.56 27.78 -63.29
N ARG A 5 -4.65 28.54 -63.48
CA ARG A 5 -5.37 29.17 -62.36
C ARG A 5 -6.03 28.15 -61.44
N LEU A 6 -6.53 27.03 -61.97
CA LEU A 6 -7.07 25.94 -61.16
C LEU A 6 -5.96 25.21 -60.39
N SER A 7 -4.80 24.93 -61.01
CA SER A 7 -3.63 24.35 -60.33
C SER A 7 -3.04 25.29 -59.27
N VAL A 8 -3.04 26.60 -59.52
CA VAL A 8 -2.63 27.61 -58.52
C VAL A 8 -3.68 27.78 -57.43
N MET A 9 -4.98 27.72 -57.73
CA MET A 9 -6.04 27.69 -56.70
C MET A 9 -5.95 26.43 -55.84
N ILE A 10 -5.80 25.25 -56.45
CA ILE A 10 -5.61 23.98 -55.74
C ILE A 10 -4.33 24.01 -54.89
N LYS A 11 -3.22 24.54 -55.42
CA LYS A 11 -2.00 24.77 -54.63
C LYS A 11 -2.21 25.77 -53.51
N LEU A 12 -2.92 26.88 -53.71
CA LEU A 12 -3.24 27.83 -52.64
C LEU A 12 -4.18 27.22 -51.58
N PHE A 13 -5.13 26.37 -51.98
CA PHE A 13 -5.99 25.63 -51.07
C PHE A 13 -5.16 24.66 -50.20
N PHE A 14 -4.23 23.91 -50.80
CA PHE A 14 -3.28 23.04 -50.10
C PHE A 14 -2.05 23.76 -49.50
N GLN A 15 -1.91 25.08 -49.68
CA GLN A 15 -0.89 25.92 -49.02
C GLN A 15 -1.50 26.81 -47.92
N LEU A 16 -2.83 26.85 -47.79
CA LEU A 16 -3.53 27.35 -46.61
C LEU A 16 -3.46 26.35 -45.45
N ASP A 17 -3.15 25.08 -45.72
CA ASP A 17 -2.69 24.08 -44.72
C ASP A 17 -1.27 24.35 -44.17
N ALA A 18 -0.86 25.62 -44.11
CA ALA A 18 0.13 26.03 -43.13
C ALA A 18 -0.51 25.83 -41.75
N SER A 19 0.01 24.88 -40.97
CA SER A 19 -0.58 24.47 -39.68
C SER A 19 -0.46 25.57 -38.62
N ILE A 20 -1.37 26.55 -38.69
CA ILE A 20 -1.54 27.59 -37.68
C ILE A 20 -1.92 26.89 -36.38
N CYS A 21 -1.08 27.07 -35.36
CA CYS A 21 -1.39 26.54 -34.04
C CYS A 21 -2.64 27.26 -33.49
N PRO A 22 -3.65 26.55 -32.97
CA PRO A 22 -4.81 27.19 -32.37
C PRO A 22 -4.38 28.05 -31.18
N GLU A 23 -4.95 29.24 -31.01
CA GLU A 23 -4.56 30.22 -29.96
C GLU A 23 -4.61 29.70 -28.51
N LYS A 24 -5.23 28.53 -28.30
CA LYS A 24 -5.51 27.86 -27.03
C LYS A 24 -4.63 26.62 -26.81
N CYS A 25 -3.62 26.42 -27.65
CA CYS A 25 -2.76 25.25 -27.67
C CYS A 25 -1.28 25.65 -27.86
N ASP A 26 -0.38 24.79 -27.40
CA ASP A 26 1.02 24.77 -27.81
C ASP A 26 1.22 23.76 -28.96
N CYS A 27 2.00 24.16 -29.95
CA CYS A 27 2.44 23.34 -31.09
C CYS A 27 3.96 23.45 -31.29
N SER A 28 4.72 23.67 -30.21
CA SER A 28 6.19 23.73 -30.17
C SER A 28 6.87 22.50 -30.80
N SER A 29 6.19 21.36 -30.82
CA SER A 29 6.63 20.11 -31.43
C SER A 29 5.96 19.89 -32.79
N LYS A 30 6.76 19.67 -33.85
CA LYS A 30 6.31 19.69 -35.26
C LYS A 30 5.06 18.86 -35.61
N ASN A 31 4.84 17.75 -34.92
CA ASN A 31 3.73 16.81 -35.19
C ASN A 31 2.87 16.56 -33.93
N ALA A 32 2.99 17.39 -32.89
CA ALA A 32 2.29 17.21 -31.63
C ALA A 32 1.64 18.51 -31.14
N ILE A 33 0.40 18.42 -30.65
CA ILE A 33 -0.34 19.57 -30.11
C ILE A 33 -0.74 19.30 -28.66
N HIS A 34 -0.50 20.27 -27.78
CA HIS A 34 -1.03 20.28 -26.42
C HIS A 34 -2.01 21.44 -26.21
N CYS A 35 -3.28 21.13 -26.00
CA CYS A 35 -4.32 22.12 -25.69
C CYS A 35 -4.75 21.94 -24.23
N SER A 36 -4.84 23.02 -23.44
CA SER A 36 -5.23 22.90 -22.03
C SER A 36 -6.03 24.05 -21.46
N GLY A 37 -6.87 23.72 -20.47
CA GLY A 37 -7.52 24.66 -19.58
C GLY A 37 -9.03 24.86 -19.78
N PRO A 38 -9.71 25.42 -18.76
CA PRO A 38 -11.17 25.37 -18.61
C PRO A 38 -11.95 26.26 -19.59
N HIS A 39 -11.26 27.04 -20.41
CA HIS A 39 -11.85 27.90 -21.44
C HIS A 39 -12.14 27.15 -22.75
N ILE A 40 -11.55 25.95 -22.92
CA ILE A 40 -11.92 24.99 -23.97
C ILE A 40 -13.17 24.23 -23.49
N LYS A 41 -14.27 24.34 -24.24
CA LYS A 41 -15.57 23.68 -23.95
C LYS A 41 -16.06 22.75 -25.07
N ASP A 42 -15.51 22.94 -26.26
CA ASP A 42 -15.76 22.18 -27.47
C ASP A 42 -14.44 22.11 -28.26
N LEU A 43 -14.21 20.99 -28.94
CA LEU A 43 -12.99 20.72 -29.70
C LEU A 43 -13.10 21.11 -31.18
N GLU A 44 -14.30 21.24 -31.73
CA GLU A 44 -14.48 21.76 -33.10
C GLU A 44 -13.99 23.21 -33.17
N SER A 45 -14.27 24.01 -32.13
CA SER A 45 -13.79 25.39 -31.97
C SER A 45 -12.26 25.57 -31.96
N LEU A 46 -11.48 24.48 -31.90
CA LEU A 46 -10.01 24.50 -31.97
C LEU A 46 -9.47 24.39 -33.40
N ASN A 47 -10.25 23.92 -34.39
CA ASN A 47 -9.79 23.70 -35.78
C ASN A 47 -8.46 22.92 -35.87
N LEU A 48 -8.36 21.78 -35.16
CA LEU A 48 -7.13 21.00 -35.03
C LEU A 48 -6.58 20.50 -36.39
N PRO A 49 -5.29 20.76 -36.73
CA PRO A 49 -4.64 20.24 -37.94
C PRO A 49 -4.68 18.71 -38.06
N CYS A 50 -5.11 18.21 -39.22
CA CYS A 50 -5.35 16.77 -39.44
C CYS A 50 -4.08 15.93 -39.66
N ASN A 51 -2.90 16.55 -39.74
CA ASN A 51 -1.61 15.92 -40.01
C ASN A 51 -0.81 15.54 -38.74
N MET A 52 -1.38 15.74 -37.55
CA MET A 52 -0.70 15.54 -36.28
C MET A 52 -0.62 14.05 -35.89
N THR A 53 0.51 13.66 -35.30
CA THR A 53 0.74 12.29 -34.81
C THR A 53 0.46 12.13 -33.32
N GLU A 54 0.40 13.22 -32.56
CA GLU A 54 0.17 13.23 -31.12
C GLU A 54 -0.71 14.43 -30.70
N ILE A 55 -1.79 14.20 -29.95
CA ILE A 55 -2.70 15.25 -29.48
C ILE A 55 -3.01 15.04 -27.99
N HIS A 56 -2.72 16.06 -27.18
CA HIS A 56 -2.93 16.09 -25.74
C HIS A 56 -3.90 17.21 -25.35
N VAL A 57 -5.14 16.86 -25.00
CA VAL A 57 -6.15 17.79 -24.47
C VAL A 57 -6.31 17.55 -22.97
N THR A 58 -6.00 18.53 -22.13
CA THR A 58 -6.08 18.37 -20.67
C THR A 58 -6.80 19.51 -19.95
N ASP A 59 -7.42 19.20 -18.81
CA ASP A 59 -7.95 20.18 -17.86
C ASP A 59 -9.02 21.12 -18.47
N THR A 60 -9.78 20.60 -19.45
CA THR A 60 -10.80 21.33 -20.21
C THR A 60 -12.23 21.06 -19.72
N ASN A 61 -13.15 21.94 -20.10
CA ASN A 61 -14.57 21.80 -19.80
C ASN A 61 -15.37 21.02 -20.88
N VAL A 62 -14.70 20.32 -21.81
CA VAL A 62 -15.36 19.50 -22.85
C VAL A 62 -16.18 18.37 -22.21
N THR A 63 -17.47 18.29 -22.54
CA THR A 63 -18.43 17.30 -21.98
C THR A 63 -18.86 16.21 -22.96
N TYR A 64 -18.76 16.46 -24.27
CA TYR A 64 -19.14 15.54 -25.35
C TYR A 64 -18.01 15.47 -26.38
N LEU A 65 -17.66 14.25 -26.79
CA LEU A 65 -16.61 14.01 -27.78
C LEU A 65 -17.23 13.74 -29.16
N GLN A 66 -17.16 14.72 -30.05
CA GLN A 66 -17.66 14.64 -31.43
C GLN A 66 -16.66 13.92 -32.36
N ASP A 67 -16.92 13.82 -33.66
CA ASP A 67 -16.08 13.13 -34.64
C ASP A 67 -14.86 13.95 -35.14
N VAL A 68 -14.38 14.89 -34.32
CA VAL A 68 -13.25 15.81 -34.61
C VAL A 68 -11.99 15.07 -35.06
N PHE A 69 -11.70 13.91 -34.46
CA PHE A 69 -10.50 13.12 -34.80
C PHE A 69 -10.68 12.22 -36.03
N SER A 70 -11.88 12.07 -36.59
CA SER A 70 -12.21 11.08 -37.62
C SER A 70 -11.42 11.20 -38.94
N ARG A 71 -10.76 12.34 -39.17
CA ARG A 71 -9.92 12.63 -40.34
C ARG A 71 -8.42 12.51 -40.08
N MET A 72 -8.02 12.29 -38.83
CA MET A 72 -6.61 12.33 -38.40
C MET A 72 -5.92 10.97 -38.58
N VAL A 73 -5.84 10.51 -39.82
CA VAL A 73 -5.36 9.15 -40.17
C VAL A 73 -3.89 8.87 -39.82
N GLU A 74 -3.11 9.91 -39.48
CA GLU A 74 -1.72 9.84 -39.01
C GLU A 74 -1.57 9.83 -37.48
N LEU A 75 -2.66 10.01 -36.73
CA LEU A 75 -2.65 10.09 -35.28
C LEU A 75 -2.23 8.75 -34.65
N GLN A 76 -1.21 8.79 -33.79
CA GLN A 76 -0.63 7.64 -33.09
C GLN A 76 -0.87 7.71 -31.58
N HIS A 77 -0.97 8.91 -31.01
CA HIS A 77 -1.17 9.12 -29.57
C HIS A 77 -2.27 10.16 -29.33
N LEU A 78 -3.32 9.77 -28.60
CA LEU A 78 -4.43 10.66 -28.22
C LEU A 78 -4.64 10.60 -26.70
N ILE A 79 -4.39 11.72 -26.03
CA ILE A 79 -4.60 11.89 -24.59
C ILE A 79 -5.67 12.96 -24.38
N LEU A 80 -6.72 12.57 -23.66
CA LEU A 80 -7.90 13.37 -23.33
C LEU A 80 -8.12 13.37 -21.81
N SER A 81 -7.08 13.64 -21.02
CA SER A 81 -7.07 13.47 -19.56
C SER A 81 -7.62 14.65 -18.77
N SER A 82 -8.16 14.41 -17.58
CA SER A 82 -8.64 15.47 -16.65
C SER A 82 -9.73 16.38 -17.23
N ASN A 83 -10.57 15.85 -18.12
CA ASN A 83 -11.62 16.60 -18.81
C ASN A 83 -13.01 16.26 -18.23
N ASN A 84 -14.03 16.95 -18.73
CA ASN A 84 -15.41 16.75 -18.28
C ASN A 84 -16.21 15.73 -19.10
N ILE A 85 -15.55 14.92 -19.96
CA ILE A 85 -16.23 14.14 -21.00
C ILE A 85 -17.12 13.07 -20.36
N SER A 86 -18.43 13.15 -20.64
CA SER A 86 -19.45 12.22 -20.16
C SER A 86 -20.07 11.35 -21.25
N LEU A 87 -19.95 11.78 -22.51
CA LEU A 87 -20.49 11.08 -23.70
C LEU A 87 -19.46 11.13 -24.83
N ILE A 88 -19.41 10.06 -25.64
CA ILE A 88 -18.57 9.94 -26.83
C ILE A 88 -19.46 9.59 -28.03
N SER A 89 -19.24 10.25 -29.17
CA SER A 89 -19.88 9.89 -30.45
C SER A 89 -19.39 8.51 -30.92
N PRO A 90 -20.26 7.62 -31.45
CA PRO A 90 -19.82 6.37 -32.07
C PRO A 90 -18.76 6.56 -33.17
N MET A 91 -18.71 7.74 -33.80
CA MET A 91 -17.76 8.08 -34.86
C MET A 91 -16.49 8.80 -34.36
N ALA A 92 -16.34 9.04 -33.04
CA ALA A 92 -15.27 9.86 -32.45
C ALA A 92 -13.84 9.41 -32.82
N PHE A 93 -13.62 8.09 -32.96
CA PHE A 93 -12.31 7.49 -33.26
C PHE A 93 -12.28 6.76 -34.61
N LYS A 94 -13.26 7.02 -35.49
CA LYS A 94 -13.37 6.39 -36.81
C LYS A 94 -12.13 6.70 -37.66
N GLY A 95 -11.65 5.73 -38.42
CA GLY A 95 -10.48 5.88 -39.29
C GLY A 95 -9.11 5.97 -38.59
N LEU A 96 -9.04 5.96 -37.25
CA LEU A 96 -7.79 6.09 -36.47
C LEU A 96 -6.91 4.80 -36.47
N ARG A 97 -6.66 4.24 -37.66
CA ARG A 97 -6.00 2.94 -37.88
C ARG A 97 -4.52 2.89 -37.49
N ARG A 98 -3.89 4.06 -37.27
CA ARG A 98 -2.50 4.19 -36.79
C ARG A 98 -2.40 4.46 -35.28
N LEU A 99 -3.52 4.58 -34.56
CA LEU A 99 -3.49 4.92 -33.14
C LEU A 99 -2.89 3.76 -32.33
N LYS A 100 -1.86 4.06 -31.53
CA LYS A 100 -1.15 3.16 -30.64
C LYS A 100 -1.54 3.36 -29.18
N ALA A 101 -1.84 4.59 -28.78
CA ALA A 101 -2.29 4.90 -27.41
C ALA A 101 -3.52 5.82 -27.41
N LEU A 102 -4.57 5.39 -26.69
CA LEU A 102 -5.75 6.19 -26.36
C LEU A 102 -5.89 6.31 -24.84
N LYS A 103 -5.98 7.53 -24.33
CA LYS A 103 -6.13 7.82 -22.90
C LYS A 103 -7.31 8.74 -22.66
N LEU A 104 -8.33 8.23 -21.96
CA LEU A 104 -9.57 8.89 -21.56
C LEU A 104 -9.64 9.03 -20.02
N LEU A 105 -8.48 9.05 -19.34
CA LEU A 105 -8.38 9.01 -17.89
C LEU A 105 -8.90 10.28 -17.20
N ASP A 106 -9.38 10.15 -15.97
CA ASP A 106 -9.92 11.25 -15.16
C ASP A 106 -11.03 12.04 -15.89
N ASN A 107 -12.09 11.33 -16.28
CA ASN A 107 -13.26 11.86 -16.99
C ASN A 107 -14.59 11.46 -16.30
N LYS A 108 -15.72 11.58 -17.01
CA LYS A 108 -17.07 11.36 -16.46
C LYS A 108 -17.89 10.32 -17.26
N LEU A 109 -17.23 9.51 -18.10
CA LEU A 109 -17.86 8.53 -18.97
C LEU A 109 -18.66 7.49 -18.15
N VAL A 110 -19.95 7.34 -18.44
CA VAL A 110 -20.86 6.39 -17.76
C VAL A 110 -21.00 5.08 -18.54
N GLU A 111 -20.83 5.17 -19.86
CA GLU A 111 -20.92 4.10 -20.85
C GLU A 111 -19.99 4.43 -22.03
N LEU A 112 -19.83 3.48 -22.95
CA LEU A 112 -19.07 3.63 -24.20
C LEU A 112 -19.95 3.11 -25.34
N PRO A 113 -20.03 3.79 -26.50
CA PRO A 113 -20.81 3.27 -27.61
C PRO A 113 -20.27 1.92 -28.12
N PRO A 114 -21.13 1.03 -28.64
CA PRO A 114 -20.68 -0.13 -29.43
C PRO A 114 -19.77 0.29 -30.59
N GLU A 115 -18.84 -0.57 -30.98
CA GLU A 115 -17.93 -0.41 -32.13
C GLU A 115 -17.01 0.83 -32.10
N VAL A 116 -17.04 1.65 -31.05
CA VAL A 116 -16.31 2.92 -30.94
C VAL A 116 -14.77 2.77 -31.00
N PHE A 117 -14.26 1.54 -30.90
CA PHE A 117 -12.84 1.22 -30.98
C PHE A 117 -12.45 0.38 -32.22
N ASP A 118 -13.39 0.05 -33.12
CA ASP A 118 -13.20 -1.01 -34.13
C ASP A 118 -12.12 -0.73 -35.19
N ASP A 119 -11.92 0.53 -35.59
CA ASP A 119 -10.87 0.90 -36.55
C ASP A 119 -9.45 0.85 -35.95
N MET A 120 -9.29 0.85 -34.62
CA MET A 120 -8.00 1.02 -33.96
C MET A 120 -7.20 -0.30 -33.82
N VAL A 121 -7.05 -1.03 -34.92
CA VAL A 121 -6.39 -2.35 -34.98
C VAL A 121 -4.90 -2.35 -34.59
N GLN A 122 -4.26 -1.18 -34.53
CA GLN A 122 -2.87 -0.98 -34.08
C GLN A 122 -2.75 -0.53 -32.60
N LEU A 123 -3.86 -0.39 -31.87
CA LEU A 123 -3.84 0.10 -30.49
C LEU A 123 -3.09 -0.86 -29.57
N GLN A 124 -2.10 -0.33 -28.84
CA GLN A 124 -1.27 -1.06 -27.87
C GLN A 124 -1.65 -0.68 -26.42
N GLN A 125 -2.10 0.55 -26.18
CA GLN A 125 -2.45 1.05 -24.85
C GLN A 125 -3.83 1.72 -24.84
N LEU A 126 -4.75 1.23 -24.01
CA LEU A 126 -6.07 1.80 -23.78
C LEU A 126 -6.27 2.08 -22.29
N ILE A 127 -6.34 3.37 -21.92
CA ILE A 127 -6.53 3.81 -20.53
C ILE A 127 -7.84 4.57 -20.39
N ILE A 128 -8.77 4.02 -19.62
CA ILE A 128 -10.07 4.62 -19.27
C ILE A 128 -10.21 4.67 -17.73
N GLU A 129 -9.09 4.92 -17.05
CA GLU A 129 -9.00 5.03 -15.58
C GLU A 129 -9.85 6.20 -15.05
N ASN A 130 -10.38 6.05 -13.83
CA ASN A 130 -11.12 7.08 -13.09
C ASN A 130 -12.27 7.71 -13.88
N ASN A 131 -13.16 6.83 -14.35
CA ASN A 131 -14.40 7.18 -15.02
C ASN A 131 -15.59 6.62 -14.21
N ARG A 132 -16.76 6.48 -14.82
CA ARG A 132 -18.01 6.07 -14.17
C ARG A 132 -18.66 4.86 -14.85
N LEU A 133 -17.88 4.10 -15.62
CA LEU A 133 -18.35 2.95 -16.38
C LEU A 133 -18.96 1.91 -15.44
N LYS A 134 -20.22 1.56 -15.68
CA LYS A 134 -20.97 0.57 -14.87
C LYS A 134 -20.94 -0.84 -15.47
N SER A 135 -20.82 -0.90 -16.79
CA SER A 135 -20.79 -2.12 -17.60
C SER A 135 -19.90 -1.90 -18.83
N ILE A 136 -19.61 -2.98 -19.54
CA ILE A 136 -18.86 -3.01 -20.81
C ILE A 136 -19.58 -4.02 -21.72
N GLU A 137 -19.71 -3.70 -23.01
CA GLU A 137 -20.27 -4.61 -24.02
C GLU A 137 -19.31 -5.77 -24.34
N GLU A 138 -19.84 -6.98 -24.57
CA GLU A 138 -19.01 -8.20 -24.70
C GLU A 138 -18.01 -8.15 -25.85
N ASN A 139 -18.31 -7.41 -26.92
CA ASN A 139 -17.46 -7.30 -28.11
C ASN A 139 -16.64 -5.99 -28.17
N LEU A 140 -16.64 -5.15 -27.12
CA LEU A 140 -16.08 -3.78 -27.20
C LEU A 140 -14.58 -3.72 -27.58
N PHE A 141 -13.82 -4.78 -27.29
CA PHE A 141 -12.39 -4.85 -27.57
C PHE A 141 -12.01 -5.86 -28.68
N ASP A 142 -12.99 -6.41 -29.42
CA ASP A 142 -12.79 -7.58 -30.29
C ASP A 142 -11.84 -7.33 -31.48
N LYS A 143 -11.66 -6.07 -31.90
CA LYS A 143 -10.70 -5.67 -32.96
C LYS A 143 -9.31 -5.30 -32.44
N LEU A 144 -9.14 -5.14 -31.12
CA LEU A 144 -7.91 -4.64 -30.51
C LEU A 144 -6.84 -5.73 -30.35
N ALA A 145 -6.59 -6.51 -31.40
CA ALA A 145 -5.63 -7.62 -31.45
C ALA A 145 -4.15 -7.17 -31.33
N SER A 146 -3.90 -5.87 -31.17
CA SER A 146 -2.59 -5.29 -30.88
C SER A 146 -2.40 -4.85 -29.42
N LEU A 147 -3.44 -4.96 -28.57
CA LEU A 147 -3.45 -4.37 -27.24
C LEU A 147 -2.50 -5.11 -26.28
N GLU A 148 -1.63 -4.34 -25.62
CA GLU A 148 -0.65 -4.78 -24.63
C GLU A 148 -1.01 -4.28 -23.22
N GLU A 149 -1.68 -3.12 -23.11
CA GLU A 149 -2.14 -2.54 -21.83
C GLU A 149 -3.62 -2.12 -21.87
N LEU A 150 -4.42 -2.59 -20.90
CA LEU A 150 -5.83 -2.24 -20.72
C LEU A 150 -6.11 -1.80 -19.27
N PHE A 151 -6.38 -0.51 -19.08
CA PHE A 151 -6.62 0.09 -17.76
C PHE A 151 -8.07 0.56 -17.65
N LEU A 152 -8.86 -0.13 -16.81
CA LEU A 152 -10.29 0.10 -16.54
C LEU A 152 -10.54 0.38 -15.04
N ASN A 153 -9.48 0.66 -14.30
CA ASN A 153 -9.50 0.84 -12.85
C ASN A 153 -10.12 2.17 -12.40
N LYS A 154 -10.56 2.24 -11.13
CA LYS A 154 -11.36 3.37 -10.58
C LYS A 154 -12.65 3.63 -11.37
N ASN A 155 -13.34 2.59 -11.85
CA ASN A 155 -14.66 2.68 -12.46
C ASN A 155 -15.75 2.13 -11.52
N GLN A 156 -16.95 1.87 -12.03
CA GLN A 156 -18.10 1.37 -11.27
C GLN A 156 -18.53 -0.03 -11.73
N LEU A 157 -17.64 -0.78 -12.38
CA LEU A 157 -17.94 -2.08 -12.99
C LEU A 157 -18.34 -3.09 -11.91
N THR A 158 -19.52 -3.70 -12.06
CA THR A 158 -20.06 -4.71 -11.12
C THR A 158 -19.82 -6.14 -11.59
N ALA A 159 -19.69 -6.35 -12.90
CA ALA A 159 -19.36 -7.61 -13.57
C ALA A 159 -18.55 -7.34 -14.86
N LEU A 160 -18.08 -8.41 -15.50
CA LEU A 160 -17.51 -8.40 -16.85
C LEU A 160 -18.25 -9.45 -17.70
N PRO A 161 -18.51 -9.20 -19.00
CA PRO A 161 -18.96 -10.25 -19.92
C PRO A 161 -17.91 -11.35 -20.10
N SER A 162 -18.35 -12.57 -20.43
CA SER A 162 -17.49 -13.74 -20.61
C SER A 162 -16.44 -13.60 -21.71
N GLY A 163 -16.81 -12.99 -22.84
CA GLY A 163 -16.00 -12.84 -24.04
C GLY A 163 -15.09 -11.61 -24.06
N VAL A 164 -15.24 -10.67 -23.13
CA VAL A 164 -14.73 -9.28 -23.30
C VAL A 164 -13.21 -9.16 -23.43
N LEU A 165 -12.44 -10.15 -22.97
CA LEU A 165 -10.98 -10.20 -23.11
C LEU A 165 -10.48 -11.21 -24.16
N LYS A 166 -11.39 -11.98 -24.79
CA LYS A 166 -11.09 -13.20 -25.54
C LYS A 166 -10.11 -13.00 -26.71
N LYS A 167 -10.11 -11.83 -27.36
CA LYS A 167 -9.22 -11.51 -28.50
C LYS A 167 -7.87 -10.89 -28.10
N LEU A 168 -7.68 -10.54 -26.83
CA LEU A 168 -6.54 -9.72 -26.37
C LEU A 168 -5.28 -10.56 -26.10
N ALA A 169 -4.92 -11.45 -27.03
CA ALA A 169 -3.83 -12.43 -26.86
C ALA A 169 -2.41 -11.82 -26.76
N LYS A 170 -2.26 -10.50 -26.92
CA LYS A 170 -1.02 -9.75 -26.67
C LYS A 170 -0.98 -9.01 -25.33
N LEU A 171 -2.06 -9.04 -24.55
CA LEU A 171 -2.19 -8.23 -23.34
C LEU A 171 -1.18 -8.66 -22.28
N LYS A 172 -0.37 -7.70 -21.81
CA LYS A 172 0.64 -7.84 -20.75
C LYS A 172 0.15 -7.29 -19.42
N ILE A 173 -0.55 -6.15 -19.45
CA ILE A 173 -1.02 -5.47 -18.23
C ILE A 173 -2.54 -5.28 -18.30
N LEU A 174 -3.24 -5.82 -17.31
CA LEU A 174 -4.68 -5.65 -17.13
C LEU A 174 -4.97 -5.04 -15.75
N ASN A 175 -5.54 -3.84 -15.75
CA ASN A 175 -5.90 -3.13 -14.52
C ASN A 175 -7.42 -2.98 -14.37
N LEU A 176 -7.99 -3.80 -13.49
CA LEU A 176 -9.41 -3.83 -13.13
C LEU A 176 -9.64 -3.35 -11.67
N SER A 177 -8.58 -2.89 -11.00
CA SER A 177 -8.61 -2.49 -9.58
C SER A 177 -9.58 -1.34 -9.27
N ARG A 178 -10.01 -1.20 -8.01
CA ARG A 178 -10.93 -0.13 -7.57
C ARG A 178 -12.23 -0.08 -8.40
N ASN A 179 -12.84 -1.25 -8.60
CA ASN A 179 -14.17 -1.42 -9.19
C ASN A 179 -15.09 -2.12 -8.15
N TYR A 180 -16.25 -2.63 -8.58
CA TYR A 180 -17.21 -3.32 -7.71
C TYR A 180 -17.42 -4.80 -8.11
N LEU A 181 -16.45 -5.40 -8.81
CA LEU A 181 -16.54 -6.77 -9.32
C LEU A 181 -16.73 -7.76 -8.15
N ALA A 182 -17.89 -8.43 -8.11
CA ALA A 182 -18.23 -9.41 -7.07
C ALA A 182 -17.72 -10.83 -7.41
N ALA A 183 -17.59 -11.13 -8.69
CA ALA A 183 -17.06 -12.37 -9.24
C ALA A 183 -16.37 -12.08 -10.60
N LEU A 184 -15.68 -13.08 -11.14
CA LEU A 184 -15.10 -13.08 -12.48
C LEU A 184 -15.70 -14.24 -13.29
N PRO A 185 -15.99 -14.08 -14.60
CA PRO A 185 -16.46 -15.19 -15.43
C PRO A 185 -15.42 -16.32 -15.50
N ARG A 186 -15.88 -17.56 -15.59
CA ARG A 186 -15.00 -18.71 -15.86
C ARG A 186 -14.25 -18.50 -17.18
N ASN A 187 -12.98 -18.88 -17.20
CA ASN A 187 -12.09 -18.78 -18.36
C ASN A 187 -11.90 -17.36 -18.92
N ILE A 188 -12.24 -16.30 -18.18
CA ILE A 188 -12.09 -14.89 -18.62
C ILE A 188 -10.66 -14.50 -19.01
N PHE A 189 -9.66 -15.18 -18.44
CA PHE A 189 -8.23 -14.98 -18.74
C PHE A 189 -7.63 -16.05 -19.67
N SER A 190 -8.43 -16.97 -20.20
CA SER A 190 -7.95 -18.19 -20.89
C SER A 190 -7.06 -17.94 -22.12
N THR A 191 -7.25 -16.82 -22.83
CA THR A 191 -6.42 -16.45 -24.00
C THR A 191 -5.27 -15.50 -23.68
N LEU A 192 -5.17 -15.01 -22.44
CA LEU A 192 -4.20 -13.98 -22.03
C LEU A 192 -2.83 -14.58 -21.65
N THR A 193 -2.31 -15.47 -22.50
CA THR A 193 -1.08 -16.25 -22.25
C THR A 193 0.22 -15.43 -22.20
N ARG A 194 0.12 -14.09 -22.37
CA ARG A 194 1.22 -13.12 -22.27
C ARG A 194 1.04 -12.13 -21.11
N LEU A 195 0.06 -12.33 -20.24
CA LEU A 195 -0.23 -11.40 -19.16
C LEU A 195 0.85 -11.48 -18.07
N GLU A 196 1.66 -10.43 -17.98
CA GLU A 196 2.72 -10.24 -16.99
C GLU A 196 2.18 -9.66 -15.67
N LYS A 197 1.08 -8.89 -15.71
CA LYS A 197 0.55 -8.15 -14.56
C LYS A 197 -0.98 -8.05 -14.53
N LEU A 198 -1.58 -8.60 -13.47
CA LEU A 198 -3.04 -8.61 -13.24
C LEU A 198 -3.41 -7.89 -11.93
N MET A 199 -4.16 -6.79 -12.06
CA MET A 199 -4.53 -5.94 -10.94
C MET A 199 -6.04 -5.97 -10.67
N LEU A 200 -6.46 -6.68 -9.62
CA LEU A 200 -7.85 -6.91 -9.20
C LEU A 200 -8.16 -6.33 -7.80
N TYR A 201 -7.19 -5.69 -7.15
CA TYR A 201 -7.29 -5.16 -5.79
C TYR A 201 -8.35 -4.06 -5.61
N PHE A 202 -8.89 -3.89 -4.40
CA PHE A 202 -10.06 -3.03 -4.14
C PHE A 202 -11.27 -3.35 -5.06
N ASN A 203 -11.64 -4.62 -5.17
CA ASN A 203 -12.92 -5.06 -5.74
C ASN A 203 -13.79 -5.69 -4.64
N ARG A 204 -14.76 -6.53 -5.01
CA ARG A 204 -15.66 -7.23 -4.08
C ARG A 204 -15.57 -8.75 -4.17
N LEU A 205 -14.55 -9.29 -4.83
CA LEU A 205 -14.40 -10.72 -5.15
C LEU A 205 -14.53 -11.60 -3.91
N SER A 206 -15.36 -12.64 -3.98
CA SER A 206 -15.73 -13.49 -2.83
C SER A 206 -14.90 -14.77 -2.70
N SER A 207 -14.31 -15.27 -3.78
CA SER A 207 -13.56 -16.53 -3.86
C SER A 207 -12.63 -16.55 -5.07
N ILE A 208 -11.73 -17.54 -5.11
CA ILE A 208 -10.93 -17.88 -6.31
C ILE A 208 -11.29 -19.32 -6.71
N GLU A 209 -11.90 -19.50 -7.89
CA GLU A 209 -12.25 -20.83 -8.42
C GLU A 209 -11.01 -21.58 -8.94
N PHE A 210 -11.12 -22.91 -9.00
CA PHE A 210 -10.10 -23.79 -9.59
C PHE A 210 -9.82 -23.40 -11.06
N GLY A 211 -8.55 -23.44 -11.44
CA GLY A 211 -8.10 -23.15 -12.81
C GLY A 211 -8.24 -21.70 -13.28
N MET A 212 -8.67 -20.76 -12.42
CA MET A 212 -8.94 -19.37 -12.80
C MET A 212 -7.74 -18.64 -13.45
N PHE A 213 -6.51 -19.07 -13.16
CA PHE A 213 -5.28 -18.43 -13.61
C PHE A 213 -4.34 -19.34 -14.45
N ASP A 214 -4.73 -20.57 -14.80
CA ASP A 214 -3.83 -21.59 -15.40
C ASP A 214 -3.22 -21.20 -16.76
N SER A 215 -3.88 -20.30 -17.51
CA SER A 215 -3.39 -19.73 -18.76
C SER A 215 -2.26 -18.72 -18.57
N LEU A 216 -2.10 -18.15 -17.37
CA LEU A 216 -1.29 -16.98 -17.08
C LEU A 216 0.17 -17.34 -16.73
N LYS A 217 0.79 -18.17 -17.58
CA LYS A 217 2.13 -18.76 -17.34
C LYS A 217 3.28 -17.73 -17.34
N GLU A 218 3.05 -16.54 -17.88
CA GLU A 218 3.98 -15.41 -17.88
C GLU A 218 3.74 -14.40 -16.72
N LEU A 219 2.79 -14.68 -15.81
CA LEU A 219 2.38 -13.73 -14.78
C LEU A 219 3.46 -13.52 -13.70
N LEU A 220 3.92 -12.28 -13.58
CA LEU A 220 4.91 -11.83 -12.61
C LEU A 220 4.25 -11.20 -11.37
N GLU A 221 3.10 -10.54 -11.55
CA GLU A 221 2.40 -9.79 -10.49
C GLU A 221 0.88 -10.04 -10.48
N LEU A 222 0.36 -10.51 -9.34
CA LEU A 222 -1.06 -10.77 -9.10
C LEU A 222 -1.56 -10.02 -7.85
N PHE A 223 -2.37 -8.99 -8.05
CA PHE A 223 -2.88 -8.14 -6.96
C PHE A 223 -4.35 -8.40 -6.65
N LEU A 224 -4.62 -9.09 -5.54
CA LEU A 224 -5.96 -9.47 -5.06
C LEU A 224 -6.31 -8.86 -3.69
N HIS A 225 -5.43 -8.06 -3.10
CA HIS A 225 -5.61 -7.46 -1.79
C HIS A 225 -6.85 -6.54 -1.71
N SER A 226 -7.37 -6.32 -0.50
CA SER A 226 -8.56 -5.48 -0.28
C SER A 226 -9.81 -5.95 -1.07
N ASN A 227 -10.14 -7.24 -1.02
CA ASN A 227 -11.34 -7.84 -1.60
C ASN A 227 -12.21 -8.49 -0.48
N ASN A 228 -13.17 -9.36 -0.83
CA ASN A 228 -13.99 -10.13 0.11
C ASN A 228 -13.65 -11.63 0.09
N ILE A 229 -12.45 -12.02 -0.35
CA ILE A 229 -12.12 -13.42 -0.66
C ILE A 229 -12.16 -14.23 0.64
N GLN A 230 -13.08 -15.19 0.71
CA GLN A 230 -13.28 -16.09 1.85
C GLN A 230 -12.61 -17.45 1.64
N SER A 231 -12.55 -17.90 0.37
CA SER A 231 -11.97 -19.18 -0.02
C SER A 231 -11.10 -19.05 -1.27
N ILE A 232 -10.08 -19.91 -1.35
CA ILE A 232 -9.23 -20.12 -2.51
C ILE A 232 -9.28 -21.62 -2.79
N ALA A 233 -9.49 -22.02 -4.04
CA ALA A 233 -9.44 -23.43 -4.41
C ALA A 233 -8.03 -24.01 -4.22
N PRO A 234 -7.89 -25.33 -3.94
CA PRO A 234 -6.61 -26.03 -4.07
C PRO A 234 -5.99 -25.76 -5.45
N ASP A 235 -4.66 -25.72 -5.50
CA ASP A 235 -3.86 -25.51 -6.72
C ASP A 235 -4.16 -24.23 -7.53
N ALA A 236 -4.94 -23.27 -7.01
CA ALA A 236 -5.34 -22.06 -7.75
C ALA A 236 -4.19 -21.14 -8.21
N PHE A 237 -2.95 -21.36 -7.72
CA PHE A 237 -1.74 -20.67 -8.18
C PHE A 237 -0.68 -21.63 -8.76
N HIS A 238 -0.98 -22.92 -8.92
CA HIS A 238 -0.02 -23.98 -9.25
C HIS A 238 0.77 -23.67 -10.54
N CYS A 239 0.10 -23.21 -11.60
CA CYS A 239 0.72 -22.92 -12.89
C CYS A 239 1.53 -21.61 -12.94
N LEU A 240 1.55 -20.80 -11.86
CA LEU A 240 2.10 -19.45 -11.85
C LEU A 240 3.59 -19.43 -11.47
N HIS A 241 4.39 -20.29 -12.10
CA HIS A 241 5.79 -20.53 -11.72
C HIS A 241 6.71 -19.29 -11.79
N LYS A 242 6.35 -18.28 -12.59
CA LYS A 242 7.09 -17.00 -12.74
C LYS A 242 6.63 -15.90 -11.76
N LEU A 243 5.69 -16.20 -10.87
CA LEU A 243 5.03 -15.19 -10.02
C LEU A 243 5.98 -14.67 -8.93
N ARG A 244 6.29 -13.38 -9.00
CA ARG A 244 7.18 -12.67 -8.07
C ARG A 244 6.42 -11.96 -6.96
N SER A 245 5.18 -11.55 -7.23
CA SER A 245 4.40 -10.71 -6.32
C SER A 245 2.95 -11.18 -6.24
N LEU A 246 2.56 -11.71 -5.08
CA LEU A 246 1.20 -12.14 -4.77
C LEU A 246 0.68 -11.39 -3.55
N THR A 247 -0.43 -10.66 -3.69
CA THR A 247 -1.02 -9.91 -2.56
C THR A 247 -2.44 -10.37 -2.25
N LEU A 248 -2.63 -10.96 -1.07
CA LEU A 248 -3.90 -11.49 -0.57
C LEU A 248 -4.37 -10.80 0.73
N SER A 249 -3.56 -9.91 1.30
CA SER A 249 -3.89 -9.16 2.52
C SER A 249 -5.19 -8.36 2.44
N ARG A 250 -5.83 -8.09 3.59
CA ARG A 250 -7.13 -7.39 3.68
C ARG A 250 -8.23 -8.11 2.89
N ASN A 251 -8.37 -9.42 3.12
CA ASN A 251 -9.47 -10.24 2.61
C ASN A 251 -10.22 -10.87 3.80
N LYS A 252 -10.91 -11.99 3.57
CA LYS A 252 -11.74 -12.70 4.57
C LYS A 252 -11.35 -14.19 4.66
N LEU A 253 -10.10 -14.52 4.32
CA LEU A 253 -9.60 -15.90 4.34
C LEU A 253 -9.54 -16.40 5.78
N GLU A 254 -10.33 -17.43 6.10
CA GLU A 254 -10.27 -18.11 7.41
C GLU A 254 -9.31 -19.31 7.42
N VAL A 255 -9.10 -19.91 6.25
CA VAL A 255 -8.26 -21.10 6.01
C VAL A 255 -7.58 -20.95 4.65
N LEU A 256 -6.37 -21.50 4.51
CA LEU A 256 -5.68 -21.67 3.23
C LEU A 256 -5.65 -23.17 2.87
N PRO A 257 -5.79 -23.57 1.59
CA PRO A 257 -5.45 -24.92 1.16
C PRO A 257 -3.99 -25.29 1.52
N PRO A 258 -3.71 -26.56 1.87
CA PRO A 258 -2.35 -27.09 1.91
C PRO A 258 -1.66 -26.92 0.55
N GLY A 259 -0.34 -26.71 0.56
CA GLY A 259 0.49 -26.59 -0.65
C GLY A 259 0.25 -25.33 -1.50
N LEU A 260 -0.63 -24.40 -1.09
CA LEU A 260 -1.07 -23.26 -1.92
C LEU A 260 0.08 -22.41 -2.53
N PHE A 261 1.24 -22.35 -1.88
CA PHE A 261 2.41 -21.61 -2.35
C PHE A 261 3.64 -22.50 -2.60
N LEU A 262 3.47 -23.82 -2.73
CA LEU A 262 4.57 -24.80 -2.80
C LEU A 262 5.47 -24.63 -4.05
N HIS A 263 4.89 -24.19 -5.16
CA HIS A 263 5.58 -24.09 -6.47
C HIS A 263 5.92 -22.64 -6.89
N LEU A 264 5.78 -21.66 -5.99
CA LEU A 264 6.00 -20.25 -6.27
C LEU A 264 7.46 -19.84 -5.94
N HIS A 265 8.42 -20.47 -6.62
CA HIS A 265 9.84 -20.37 -6.26
C HIS A 265 10.46 -18.97 -6.48
N ASP A 266 9.98 -18.26 -7.50
CA ASP A 266 10.38 -16.87 -7.83
C ASP A 266 9.76 -15.81 -6.90
N LEU A 267 8.91 -16.19 -5.95
CA LEU A 267 8.10 -15.26 -5.15
C LEU A 267 8.99 -14.43 -4.19
N SER A 268 9.00 -13.12 -4.39
CA SER A 268 9.71 -12.15 -3.56
C SER A 268 8.79 -11.32 -2.66
N LYS A 269 7.49 -11.33 -2.93
CA LYS A 269 6.48 -10.62 -2.13
C LYS A 269 5.21 -11.45 -1.98
N LEU A 270 4.90 -11.79 -0.73
CA LEU A 270 3.63 -12.39 -0.30
C LEU A 270 2.99 -11.53 0.79
N THR A 271 1.70 -11.20 0.68
CA THR A 271 0.96 -10.52 1.75
C THR A 271 -0.26 -11.32 2.21
N LEU A 272 -0.30 -11.64 3.51
CA LEU A 272 -1.40 -12.39 4.14
C LEU A 272 -2.07 -11.64 5.30
N TYR A 273 -1.39 -10.70 5.94
CA TYR A 273 -1.91 -9.84 7.02
C TYR A 273 -3.34 -9.31 6.79
N ARG A 274 -4.11 -9.14 7.87
CA ARG A 274 -5.53 -8.75 7.81
C ARG A 274 -6.40 -9.73 7.01
N ASN A 275 -6.33 -10.99 7.40
CA ASN A 275 -7.22 -12.09 7.00
C ASN A 275 -7.47 -12.95 8.25
N PRO A 276 -8.70 -13.37 8.58
CA PRO A 276 -9.02 -14.13 9.80
C PRO A 276 -8.54 -15.60 9.81
N LEU A 277 -7.30 -15.85 9.39
CA LEU A 277 -6.60 -17.13 9.38
C LEU A 277 -6.45 -17.71 10.80
N LYS A 278 -7.39 -18.56 11.20
CA LYS A 278 -7.42 -19.18 12.55
C LYS A 278 -6.19 -20.04 12.85
N THR A 279 -5.60 -20.62 11.81
CA THR A 279 -4.37 -21.42 11.82
C THR A 279 -3.75 -21.45 10.40
N LEU A 280 -2.58 -22.06 10.25
CA LEU A 280 -1.94 -22.34 8.95
C LEU A 280 -1.91 -23.86 8.68
N PRO A 281 -1.97 -24.33 7.42
CA PRO A 281 -1.64 -25.71 7.08
C PRO A 281 -0.18 -26.05 7.40
N GLU A 282 0.10 -27.30 7.78
CA GLU A 282 1.46 -27.80 8.04
C GLU A 282 2.37 -27.66 6.81
N VAL A 283 1.86 -28.08 5.64
CA VAL A 283 2.50 -27.86 4.34
C VAL A 283 1.83 -26.66 3.68
N LEU A 284 2.50 -25.50 3.66
CA LEU A 284 1.99 -24.27 3.04
C LEU A 284 3.00 -23.60 2.09
N PHE A 285 4.28 -23.52 2.48
CA PHE A 285 5.33 -22.81 1.74
C PHE A 285 6.35 -23.80 1.15
N GLY A 286 6.75 -23.57 -0.11
CA GLY A 286 7.93 -24.20 -0.71
C GLY A 286 9.20 -23.36 -0.52
N GLU A 287 10.28 -23.73 -1.19
CA GLU A 287 11.47 -22.87 -1.32
C GLU A 287 11.07 -21.55 -2.02
N MET A 288 11.25 -20.42 -1.35
CA MET A 288 11.02 -19.07 -1.89
C MET A 288 12.28 -18.23 -1.76
N ARG A 289 13.22 -18.41 -2.71
CA ARG A 289 14.61 -17.93 -2.62
C ARG A 289 14.75 -16.40 -2.67
N HIS A 290 13.65 -15.69 -2.90
CA HIS A 290 13.59 -14.22 -2.98
C HIS A 290 12.66 -13.57 -1.94
N LEU A 291 11.95 -14.35 -1.09
CA LEU A 291 11.00 -13.81 -0.12
C LEU A 291 11.73 -13.27 1.13
N GLY A 292 12.17 -12.02 1.09
CA GLY A 292 12.87 -11.38 2.21
C GLY A 292 11.99 -11.05 3.43
N SER A 293 10.65 -10.95 3.30
CA SER A 293 9.77 -10.71 4.46
C SER A 293 8.38 -11.32 4.36
N LEU A 294 7.84 -11.76 5.49
CA LEU A 294 6.52 -12.38 5.63
C LEU A 294 5.73 -11.71 6.76
N TRP A 295 4.53 -11.23 6.41
CA TRP A 295 3.70 -10.39 7.27
C TRP A 295 2.34 -11.07 7.52
N LEU A 296 2.19 -11.60 8.74
CA LEU A 296 1.04 -12.35 9.25
C LEU A 296 0.37 -11.63 10.44
N TYR A 297 0.53 -10.31 10.55
CA TYR A 297 -0.08 -9.53 11.61
C TYR A 297 -1.59 -9.34 11.42
N ASP A 298 -2.33 -9.20 12.53
CA ASP A 298 -3.79 -9.02 12.53
C ASP A 298 -4.48 -10.12 11.68
N THR A 299 -4.06 -11.39 11.90
CA THR A 299 -4.58 -12.55 11.17
C THR A 299 -5.47 -13.48 11.99
N LYS A 300 -5.66 -13.26 13.29
CA LYS A 300 -6.46 -14.15 14.16
C LYS A 300 -5.90 -15.57 14.27
N LEU A 301 -4.60 -15.73 14.06
CA LEU A 301 -3.92 -16.99 14.38
C LEU A 301 -4.14 -17.29 15.87
N SER A 302 -4.65 -18.50 16.13
CA SER A 302 -4.77 -19.10 17.47
C SER A 302 -3.63 -20.08 17.75
N THR A 303 -3.15 -20.71 16.68
CA THR A 303 -2.12 -21.76 16.63
C THR A 303 -1.30 -21.58 15.36
N ILE A 304 -0.08 -22.13 15.38
CA ILE A 304 0.81 -22.22 14.23
C ILE A 304 1.40 -23.64 14.25
N PRO A 305 1.50 -24.38 13.13
CA PRO A 305 2.16 -25.68 13.11
C PRO A 305 3.67 -25.60 13.34
N ASP A 306 4.24 -26.70 13.82
CA ASP A 306 5.68 -26.87 13.88
C ASP A 306 6.29 -26.95 12.46
N PHE A 307 7.52 -26.47 12.27
CA PHE A 307 8.24 -26.45 10.99
C PHE A 307 7.58 -25.72 9.79
N VAL A 308 6.41 -25.09 9.93
CA VAL A 308 5.66 -24.50 8.79
C VAL A 308 6.46 -23.49 7.96
N PHE A 309 7.40 -22.76 8.57
CA PHE A 309 8.26 -21.78 7.89
C PHE A 309 9.61 -22.34 7.41
N SER A 310 9.89 -23.64 7.59
CA SER A 310 11.24 -24.22 7.41
C SER A 310 11.83 -24.11 6.01
N ASN A 311 11.01 -24.06 4.96
CA ASN A 311 11.46 -23.86 3.58
C ASN A 311 11.79 -22.39 3.23
N LEU A 312 11.50 -21.44 4.14
CA LEU A 312 11.74 -20.00 3.93
C LEU A 312 13.15 -19.60 4.39
N THR A 313 14.17 -20.32 3.93
CA THR A 313 15.57 -20.20 4.39
C THR A 313 16.18 -18.81 4.24
N ASN A 314 15.68 -18.03 3.28
CA ASN A 314 16.17 -16.69 2.92
C ASN A 314 15.33 -15.54 3.54
N LEU A 315 14.41 -15.86 4.45
CA LEU A 315 13.53 -14.88 5.08
C LEU A 315 14.29 -14.02 6.09
N GLU A 316 14.39 -12.71 5.86
CA GLU A 316 15.07 -11.77 6.77
C GLU A 316 14.13 -11.19 7.84
N LEU A 317 12.81 -11.12 7.59
CA LEU A 317 11.83 -10.53 8.50
C LEU A 317 10.54 -11.35 8.60
N LEU A 318 10.17 -11.75 9.83
CA LEU A 318 8.92 -12.43 10.16
C LEU A 318 8.10 -11.60 11.15
N VAL A 319 6.88 -11.23 10.76
CA VAL A 319 5.95 -10.44 11.59
C VAL A 319 4.69 -11.26 11.90
N LEU A 320 4.57 -11.68 13.16
CA LEU A 320 3.50 -12.50 13.73
C LEU A 320 2.73 -11.78 14.84
N SER A 321 2.95 -10.48 15.03
CA SER A 321 2.30 -9.64 16.05
C SER A 321 0.82 -9.36 15.80
N PHE A 322 0.11 -8.81 16.78
CA PHE A 322 -1.33 -8.48 16.68
C PHE A 322 -2.26 -9.69 16.43
N ASN A 323 -1.88 -10.87 16.91
CA ASN A 323 -2.70 -12.08 16.93
C ASN A 323 -3.13 -12.40 18.38
N PRO A 324 -4.20 -11.76 18.89
CA PRO A 324 -4.61 -11.86 20.30
C PRO A 324 -5.22 -13.22 20.69
N GLU A 325 -5.28 -14.17 19.76
CA GLU A 325 -5.69 -15.56 20.02
C GLU A 325 -4.46 -16.49 20.12
N LEU A 326 -3.28 -16.05 19.65
CA LEU A 326 -2.03 -16.79 19.68
C LEU A 326 -1.43 -16.74 21.08
N SER A 327 -1.53 -17.86 21.79
CA SER A 327 -1.12 -17.98 23.20
C SER A 327 0.07 -18.91 23.44
N VAL A 328 0.35 -19.81 22.48
CA VAL A 328 1.44 -20.79 22.53
C VAL A 328 2.13 -20.84 21.16
N LEU A 329 3.46 -20.95 21.16
CA LEU A 329 4.27 -21.25 19.98
C LEU A 329 4.85 -22.66 20.14
N PRO A 330 4.81 -23.55 19.13
CA PRO A 330 5.44 -24.86 19.24
C PRO A 330 6.96 -24.75 19.05
N LYS A 331 7.69 -25.76 19.54
CA LYS A 331 9.13 -25.69 19.80
C LYS A 331 9.99 -25.38 18.56
N ASN A 332 9.58 -25.85 17.38
CA ASN A 332 10.34 -25.82 16.14
C ASN A 332 9.73 -24.88 15.08
N VAL A 333 8.80 -23.99 15.46
CA VAL A 333 8.14 -23.05 14.53
C VAL A 333 9.11 -22.17 13.75
N PHE A 334 10.26 -21.81 14.34
CA PHE A 334 11.31 -20.99 13.71
C PHE A 334 12.51 -21.82 13.17
N SER A 335 12.36 -23.14 13.05
CA SER A 335 13.37 -23.98 12.40
C SER A 335 13.54 -23.60 10.92
N GLY A 336 14.76 -23.70 10.38
CA GLY A 336 15.10 -23.38 8.98
C GLY A 336 15.24 -21.89 8.64
N LEU A 337 14.81 -20.97 9.51
CA LEU A 337 14.87 -19.51 9.30
C LEU A 337 16.28 -18.91 9.51
N ASN A 338 17.24 -19.40 8.73
CA ASN A 338 18.68 -19.19 8.94
C ASN A 338 19.14 -17.74 8.69
N GLU A 339 18.50 -17.02 7.75
CA GLU A 339 18.80 -15.62 7.43
C GLU A 339 17.98 -14.58 8.23
N LEU A 340 17.18 -15.01 9.22
CA LEU A 340 16.25 -14.13 9.91
C LEU A 340 16.97 -13.06 10.77
N ARG A 341 16.74 -11.79 10.43
CA ARG A 341 17.26 -10.60 11.12
C ARG A 341 16.24 -9.95 12.04
N GLY A 342 14.95 -10.03 11.71
CA GLY A 342 13.86 -9.42 12.46
C GLY A 342 12.74 -10.39 12.80
N LEU A 343 12.37 -10.48 14.08
CA LEU A 343 11.24 -11.27 14.56
C LEU A 343 10.31 -10.43 15.45
N SER A 344 9.06 -10.28 15.02
CA SER A 344 8.04 -9.52 15.73
C SER A 344 6.91 -10.45 16.21
N LEU A 345 6.77 -10.57 17.54
CA LEU A 345 5.83 -11.45 18.25
C LEU A 345 4.99 -10.70 19.30
N HIS A 346 5.07 -9.38 19.33
CA HIS A 346 4.39 -8.52 20.29
C HIS A 346 2.87 -8.46 20.09
N THR A 347 2.14 -8.01 21.12
CA THR A 347 0.69 -7.78 21.07
C THR A 347 -0.09 -9.02 20.61
N ASN A 348 0.39 -10.19 21.02
CA ASN A 348 -0.28 -11.47 20.85
C ASN A 348 -1.04 -11.78 22.15
N ASN A 349 -0.96 -13.00 22.65
CA ASN A 349 -1.46 -13.36 23.97
C ASN A 349 -0.48 -14.36 24.66
N ILE A 350 0.81 -14.28 24.34
CA ILE A 350 1.83 -15.28 24.68
C ILE A 350 2.25 -15.08 26.14
N SER A 351 1.97 -16.07 27.01
CA SER A 351 2.33 -16.00 28.43
C SER A 351 3.68 -16.63 28.77
N THR A 352 4.15 -17.59 27.96
CA THR A 352 5.39 -18.34 28.17
C THR A 352 6.08 -18.64 26.83
N LEU A 353 7.40 -18.83 26.88
CA LEU A 353 8.22 -19.26 25.75
C LEU A 353 8.97 -20.54 26.11
N THR A 354 9.08 -21.49 25.17
CA THR A 354 9.86 -22.72 25.37
C THR A 354 11.36 -22.45 25.34
N GLU A 355 12.15 -23.13 26.17
CA GLU A 355 13.61 -23.03 26.09
C GLU A 355 14.13 -23.51 24.72
N GLY A 356 15.06 -22.74 24.15
CA GLY A 356 15.64 -23.03 22.83
C GLY A 356 14.78 -22.65 21.62
N ILE A 357 13.62 -22.00 21.80
CA ILE A 357 12.72 -21.64 20.68
C ILE A 357 13.39 -20.74 19.60
N PHE A 358 14.42 -19.97 19.95
CA PHE A 358 15.19 -19.14 19.02
C PHE A 358 16.56 -19.74 18.63
N LEU A 359 16.84 -21.01 18.95
CA LEU A 359 18.17 -21.62 18.78
C LEU A 359 18.68 -21.62 17.33
N SER A 360 17.78 -21.69 16.34
CA SER A 360 18.09 -21.61 14.91
C SER A 360 18.49 -20.20 14.44
N LEU A 361 18.08 -19.15 15.15
CA LEU A 361 18.05 -17.78 14.66
C LEU A 361 19.38 -17.04 14.84
N GLN A 362 20.48 -17.66 14.41
CA GLN A 362 21.85 -17.20 14.66
C GLN A 362 22.14 -15.79 14.11
N LYS A 363 21.41 -15.34 13.08
CA LYS A 363 21.52 -14.01 12.46
C LYS A 363 20.52 -12.96 12.99
N LEU A 364 19.77 -13.26 14.06
CA LEU A 364 18.73 -12.37 14.58
C LEU A 364 19.34 -11.09 15.18
N GLN A 365 18.89 -9.94 14.67
CA GLN A 365 19.35 -8.61 15.08
C GLN A 365 18.29 -7.88 15.93
N ASN A 366 17.01 -8.00 15.56
CA ASN A 366 15.90 -7.31 16.22
C ASN A 366 14.82 -8.31 16.66
N ILE A 367 14.48 -8.33 17.95
CA ILE A 367 13.37 -9.12 18.47
C ILE A 367 12.40 -8.28 19.32
N SER A 368 11.10 -8.44 19.06
CA SER A 368 10.05 -7.77 19.85
C SER A 368 9.05 -8.78 20.42
N LEU A 369 8.93 -8.73 21.75
CA LEU A 369 8.17 -9.65 22.60
C LEU A 369 7.19 -8.91 23.53
N PHE A 370 6.88 -7.63 23.28
CA PHE A 370 6.00 -6.87 24.18
C PHE A 370 4.56 -7.41 24.18
N ASP A 371 4.21 -8.20 25.20
CA ASP A 371 2.93 -8.86 25.35
C ASP A 371 2.37 -8.66 26.77
N SER A 372 1.11 -8.27 26.84
CA SER A 372 0.36 -8.02 28.08
C SER A 372 0.28 -9.21 29.05
N ARG A 373 0.66 -10.42 28.64
CA ARG A 373 0.63 -11.65 29.46
C ARG A 373 1.98 -12.31 29.72
N LEU A 374 3.09 -11.78 29.19
CA LEU A 374 4.40 -12.43 29.31
C LEU A 374 5.02 -12.22 30.69
N GLU A 375 4.90 -13.23 31.57
CA GLU A 375 5.28 -13.16 32.99
C GLU A 375 6.74 -13.56 33.27
N ALA A 376 7.32 -14.45 32.44
CA ALA A 376 8.67 -14.98 32.62
C ALA A 376 9.34 -15.37 31.29
N LEU A 377 10.68 -15.34 31.26
CA LEU A 377 11.52 -15.80 30.14
C LEU A 377 12.44 -16.95 30.58
N PRO A 378 12.69 -17.97 29.74
CA PRO A 378 13.72 -18.98 29.99
C PRO A 378 15.11 -18.33 30.12
N ARG A 379 15.91 -18.68 31.15
CA ARG A 379 17.20 -18.03 31.46
C ARG A 379 18.16 -17.95 30.26
N ASN A 380 18.16 -18.97 29.40
CA ASN A 380 19.07 -19.07 28.25
C ASN A 380 18.48 -18.55 26.93
N LEU A 381 17.30 -17.91 26.94
CA LEU A 381 16.49 -17.61 25.74
C LEU A 381 17.27 -16.92 24.61
N PHE A 382 18.18 -16.01 24.95
CA PHE A 382 19.00 -15.27 23.97
C PHE A 382 20.47 -15.71 23.93
N HIS A 383 20.89 -16.71 24.71
CA HIS A 383 22.32 -16.99 24.97
C HIS A 383 23.18 -17.17 23.70
N ASN A 384 22.61 -17.72 22.64
CA ASN A 384 23.31 -17.98 21.37
C ASN A 384 23.12 -16.88 20.29
N LEU A 385 22.33 -15.84 20.54
CA LEU A 385 21.97 -14.81 19.54
C LEU A 385 23.05 -13.72 19.45
N LYS A 386 24.26 -14.06 18.98
CA LYS A 386 25.43 -13.17 19.09
C LYS A 386 25.31 -11.85 18.32
N HIS A 387 24.49 -11.81 17.27
CA HIS A 387 24.22 -10.62 16.46
C HIS A 387 22.99 -9.81 16.93
N LEU A 388 22.44 -10.08 18.13
CA LEU A 388 21.24 -9.41 18.63
C LEU A 388 21.56 -7.99 19.09
N GLN A 389 20.96 -7.01 18.40
CA GLN A 389 21.22 -5.58 18.54
C GLN A 389 20.07 -4.84 19.25
N LYS A 390 18.81 -5.24 19.02
CA LYS A 390 17.63 -4.59 19.63
C LYS A 390 16.66 -5.59 20.24
N VAL A 391 16.27 -5.34 21.49
CA VAL A 391 15.34 -6.18 22.27
C VAL A 391 14.21 -5.33 22.84
N TYR A 392 12.96 -5.63 22.46
CA TYR A 392 11.77 -4.97 22.98
C TYR A 392 11.03 -5.89 23.95
N LEU A 393 11.17 -5.61 25.25
CA LEU A 393 10.57 -6.29 26.40
C LEU A 393 9.79 -5.32 27.30
N ASN A 394 9.41 -4.15 26.78
CA ASN A 394 8.59 -3.18 27.47
C ASN A 394 7.12 -3.65 27.59
N SER A 395 6.38 -3.11 28.56
CA SER A 395 4.91 -3.31 28.72
C SER A 395 4.45 -4.77 28.83
N THR A 396 5.23 -5.62 29.49
CA THR A 396 4.90 -7.03 29.77
C THR A 396 4.46 -7.27 31.22
N LYS A 397 4.60 -8.49 31.74
CA LYS A 397 4.35 -8.87 33.14
C LYS A 397 5.60 -9.38 33.85
N LEU A 398 6.79 -9.17 33.28
CA LEU A 398 8.06 -9.51 33.90
C LEU A 398 8.25 -8.80 35.25
N GLN A 399 8.40 -9.59 36.30
CA GLN A 399 8.67 -9.10 37.65
C GLN A 399 10.17 -9.03 37.96
N SER A 400 10.98 -9.87 37.33
CA SER A 400 12.45 -9.88 37.46
C SER A 400 13.09 -10.52 36.23
N LEU A 401 14.39 -10.32 36.07
CA LEU A 401 15.24 -11.03 35.11
C LEU A 401 16.52 -11.51 35.83
N PRO A 402 17.20 -12.55 35.32
CA PRO A 402 18.55 -12.90 35.77
C PRO A 402 19.58 -11.80 35.43
N GLY A 403 20.56 -11.56 36.31
CA GLY A 403 21.62 -10.58 36.06
C GLY A 403 22.57 -10.93 34.90
N ASP A 404 22.64 -12.20 34.53
CA ASP A 404 23.43 -12.70 33.40
C ASP A 404 22.67 -12.71 32.06
N PHE A 405 21.35 -12.42 32.06
CA PHE A 405 20.43 -12.66 30.94
C PHE A 405 20.85 -12.02 29.61
N PHE A 406 21.41 -10.81 29.66
CA PHE A 406 21.90 -10.09 28.47
C PHE A 406 23.42 -10.17 28.26
N THR A 407 24.19 -10.73 29.21
CA THR A 407 25.67 -10.67 29.19
C THR A 407 26.32 -11.47 28.06
N ALA A 408 25.57 -12.40 27.46
CA ALA A 408 26.02 -13.24 26.35
C ALA A 408 25.92 -12.57 24.96
N LEU A 409 25.49 -11.29 24.89
CA LEU A 409 25.11 -10.57 23.66
C LEU A 409 26.10 -9.42 23.34
N PRO A 410 27.14 -9.65 22.53
CA PRO A 410 28.20 -8.65 22.30
C PRO A 410 27.79 -7.48 21.38
N GLU A 411 26.75 -7.61 20.57
CA GLU A 411 26.29 -6.56 19.64
C GLU A 411 25.10 -5.73 20.17
N LEU A 412 24.69 -5.92 21.43
CA LEU A 412 23.47 -5.33 21.98
C LEU A 412 23.57 -3.79 22.13
N GLN A 413 22.66 -3.07 21.46
CA GLN A 413 22.65 -1.59 21.37
C GLN A 413 21.43 -0.95 22.05
N GLU A 414 20.28 -1.60 22.00
CA GLU A 414 19.02 -1.06 22.52
C GLU A 414 18.19 -2.12 23.24
N VAL A 415 17.81 -1.83 24.49
CA VAL A 415 16.93 -2.68 25.30
C VAL A 415 15.79 -1.83 25.86
N PHE A 416 14.55 -2.20 25.55
CA PHE A 416 13.34 -1.53 26.06
C PHE A 416 12.71 -2.38 27.15
N LEU A 417 12.54 -1.80 28.34
CA LEU A 417 12.18 -2.49 29.59
C LEU A 417 11.13 -1.74 30.43
N ASP A 418 10.63 -0.60 29.93
CA ASP A 418 9.65 0.25 30.59
C ASP A 418 8.25 -0.39 30.69
N GLY A 419 7.45 -0.01 31.68
CA GLY A 419 6.06 -0.49 31.84
C GLY A 419 5.92 -1.94 32.33
N ASN A 420 6.96 -2.52 32.94
CA ASN A 420 6.94 -3.84 33.57
C ASN A 420 6.74 -3.75 35.09
N PRO A 421 6.03 -4.71 35.73
CA PRO A 421 5.75 -4.71 37.16
C PRO A 421 6.96 -5.21 37.99
N TRP A 422 8.06 -4.47 37.98
CA TRP A 422 9.32 -4.90 38.63
C TRP A 422 9.16 -5.13 40.15
N LYS A 423 9.58 -6.31 40.60
CA LYS A 423 9.55 -6.78 41.98
C LYS A 423 10.91 -6.61 42.63
N CYS A 424 11.05 -5.51 43.36
CA CYS A 424 12.28 -5.07 44.00
C CYS A 424 12.52 -5.79 45.34
N ASP A 425 12.75 -7.10 45.29
CA ASP A 425 13.35 -7.88 46.37
C ASP A 425 14.74 -8.40 45.97
N CYS A 426 15.38 -9.22 46.82
CA CYS A 426 16.74 -9.70 46.57
C CYS A 426 16.93 -10.47 45.26
N GLN A 427 15.87 -11.01 44.65
CA GLN A 427 15.96 -11.75 43.39
C GLN A 427 16.27 -10.81 42.21
N ILE A 428 15.92 -9.52 42.31
CA ILE A 428 16.24 -8.54 41.26
C ILE A 428 17.70 -8.04 41.32
N LEU A 429 18.43 -8.28 42.41
CA LEU A 429 19.73 -7.65 42.70
C LEU A 429 20.72 -7.77 41.53
N GLY A 430 20.91 -8.97 40.97
CA GLY A 430 21.83 -9.17 39.85
C GLY A 430 21.41 -8.43 38.56
N PHE A 431 20.11 -8.26 38.32
CA PHE A 431 19.60 -7.48 37.19
C PHE A 431 19.66 -5.97 37.45
N GLN A 432 19.50 -5.54 38.71
CA GLN A 432 19.70 -4.16 39.14
C GLN A 432 21.18 -3.74 38.99
N GLU A 433 22.12 -4.61 39.39
CA GLU A 433 23.55 -4.46 39.12
C GLU A 433 23.86 -4.37 37.62
N TRP A 434 23.27 -5.24 36.79
CA TRP A 434 23.44 -5.21 35.35
C TRP A 434 22.89 -3.91 34.74
N LEU A 435 21.73 -3.45 35.21
CA LEU A 435 21.06 -2.24 34.74
C LEU A 435 21.91 -1.00 35.04
N GLN A 436 22.48 -0.88 36.25
CA GLN A 436 23.42 0.19 36.58
C GLN A 436 24.66 0.19 35.67
N LYS A 437 25.17 -0.99 35.28
CA LYS A 437 26.32 -1.15 34.39
C LYS A 437 25.99 -0.93 32.90
N SER A 438 24.70 -0.88 32.53
CA SER A 438 24.22 -0.92 31.13
C SER A 438 23.25 0.22 30.76
N MET A 439 23.26 1.33 31.50
CA MET A 439 22.34 2.46 31.35
C MET A 439 22.36 3.14 29.96
N GLU A 440 23.43 2.99 29.18
CA GLU A 440 23.55 3.58 27.83
C GLU A 440 22.71 2.82 26.78
N ILE A 441 22.65 1.49 26.88
CA ILE A 441 21.90 0.63 25.96
C ILE A 441 20.42 0.49 26.36
N VAL A 442 20.11 0.55 27.66
CA VAL A 442 18.73 0.51 28.14
C VAL A 442 18.03 1.84 27.87
N LYS A 443 16.85 1.79 27.23
CA LYS A 443 16.07 2.99 26.91
C LYS A 443 15.01 3.22 28.00
N ASN A 444 14.59 4.48 28.15
CA ASN A 444 13.60 4.92 29.14
C ASN A 444 13.97 4.61 30.61
N VAL A 445 15.26 4.54 30.98
CA VAL A 445 15.71 4.18 32.35
C VAL A 445 14.94 4.89 33.50
N PRO A 446 14.56 6.19 33.42
CA PRO A 446 13.79 6.84 34.48
C PRO A 446 12.38 6.26 34.74
N SER A 447 11.77 5.53 33.79
CA SER A 447 10.48 4.83 34.00
C SER A 447 10.65 3.37 34.44
N LEU A 448 11.88 2.92 34.72
CA LEU A 448 12.15 1.66 35.39
C LEU A 448 12.01 1.86 36.90
N THR A 449 10.77 1.75 37.38
CA THR A 449 10.40 1.85 38.80
C THR A 449 9.89 0.52 39.35
N CYS A 450 9.98 0.36 40.67
CA CYS A 450 9.41 -0.79 41.38
C CYS A 450 7.89 -0.70 41.41
N ASP A 451 7.21 -1.80 41.11
CA ASP A 451 5.78 -1.98 41.36
C ASP A 451 5.54 -2.59 42.75
N SER A 452 6.42 -3.50 43.17
CA SER A 452 6.38 -4.17 44.48
C SER A 452 7.79 -4.31 45.08
N PRO A 453 7.94 -4.51 46.41
CA PRO A 453 6.91 -4.39 47.45
C PRO A 453 6.43 -2.94 47.62
N LEU A 454 5.26 -2.74 48.24
CA LEU A 454 4.63 -1.42 48.43
C LEU A 454 5.57 -0.37 49.06
N ALA A 455 6.46 -0.78 49.97
CA ALA A 455 7.43 0.10 50.63
C ALA A 455 8.50 0.68 49.68
N LEU A 456 8.67 0.13 48.47
CA LEU A 456 9.59 0.61 47.43
C LEU A 456 8.85 1.11 46.18
N GLN A 457 7.51 1.12 46.17
CA GLN A 457 6.73 1.40 44.96
C GLN A 457 7.04 2.80 44.40
N ASN A 458 7.15 2.90 43.07
CA ASN A 458 7.57 4.08 42.31
C ASN A 458 9.03 4.53 42.52
N ILE A 459 9.83 3.87 43.35
CA ILE A 459 11.28 4.13 43.42
C ILE A 459 11.96 3.55 42.18
N SER A 460 12.89 4.29 41.55
CA SER A 460 13.62 3.81 40.37
C SER A 460 14.64 2.71 40.72
N LEU A 461 14.68 1.65 39.91
CA LEU A 461 15.55 0.48 40.13
C LEU A 461 17.04 0.86 40.26
N VAL A 462 17.52 1.78 39.43
CA VAL A 462 18.93 2.24 39.46
C VAL A 462 19.29 3.01 40.73
N ALA A 463 18.30 3.58 41.43
CA ALA A 463 18.49 4.34 42.67
C ALA A 463 18.37 3.47 43.94
N LEU A 464 18.13 2.17 43.81
CA LEU A 464 18.16 1.23 44.92
C LEU A 464 19.60 0.98 45.40
N THR A 465 19.72 0.58 46.67
CA THR A 465 20.98 0.16 47.28
C THR A 465 20.82 -1.24 47.86
N ASP A 466 21.95 -1.92 48.13
CA ASP A 466 21.99 -3.25 48.75
C ASP A 466 21.15 -3.32 50.04
N HIS A 467 21.01 -2.21 50.76
CA HIS A 467 20.21 -2.13 52.00
C HIS A 467 18.70 -2.27 51.75
N HIS A 468 18.21 -1.93 50.56
CA HIS A 468 16.80 -2.11 50.17
C HIS A 468 16.51 -3.54 49.67
N LEU A 469 17.54 -4.28 49.24
CA LEU A 469 17.42 -5.55 48.52
C LEU A 469 17.91 -6.77 49.33
N LYS A 470 18.02 -6.67 50.66
CA LYS A 470 18.46 -7.79 51.52
C LYS A 470 17.33 -8.79 51.75
N CYS A 471 17.46 -10.01 51.23
CA CYS A 471 16.69 -11.13 51.77
C CYS A 471 17.26 -11.55 53.12
N LEU A 472 16.37 -11.78 54.08
CA LEU A 472 16.69 -12.61 55.23
C LEU A 472 16.92 -14.04 54.72
N PRO A 473 17.93 -14.78 55.23
CA PRO A 473 18.10 -16.18 54.87
C PRO A 473 16.87 -16.97 55.32
N THR A 474 16.27 -17.73 54.42
CA THR A 474 15.13 -18.59 54.70
C THR A 474 15.53 -19.76 55.59
N THR A 475 15.48 -19.55 56.91
CA THR A 475 15.33 -20.65 57.85
C THR A 475 14.05 -21.40 57.49
N ALA A 476 14.17 -22.72 57.27
CA ALA A 476 13.02 -23.56 57.04
C ALA A 476 12.19 -23.61 58.34
N ILE A 477 11.10 -22.83 58.40
CA ILE A 477 10.16 -22.88 59.51
C ILE A 477 9.35 -24.18 59.37
N THR A 478 9.89 -25.26 59.91
CA THR A 478 9.12 -26.46 60.22
C THR A 478 8.01 -26.08 61.20
N TYR A 479 6.76 -26.12 60.73
CA TYR A 479 5.58 -26.03 61.60
C TYR A 479 5.56 -27.24 62.53
N GLN A 480 6.14 -27.10 63.72
CA GLN A 480 5.89 -28.03 64.81
C GLN A 480 4.46 -27.81 65.32
N MET A 481 3.58 -28.77 65.01
CA MET A 481 2.24 -28.87 65.59
C MET A 481 2.36 -29.02 67.11
N PHE A 482 2.12 -27.95 67.87
CA PHE A 482 1.97 -28.04 69.32
C PHE A 482 0.62 -28.69 69.65
N SER A 483 0.65 -29.98 69.94
CA SER A 483 -0.49 -30.70 70.50
C SER A 483 -0.70 -30.28 71.96
N SER A 484 -1.82 -29.60 72.22
CA SER A 484 -2.27 -29.25 73.57
C SER A 484 -3.34 -30.23 74.06
N THR A 485 -2.95 -31.46 74.35
CA THR A 485 -3.83 -32.40 75.06
C THR A 485 -4.08 -31.93 76.50
N TYR A 486 -5.32 -31.58 76.82
CA TYR A 486 -5.84 -31.67 78.18
C TYR A 486 -7.19 -32.37 78.17
N SER A 487 -7.43 -33.23 79.15
CA SER A 487 -8.49 -34.24 79.11
C SER A 487 -9.53 -34.04 80.22
N GLN A 488 -10.80 -34.34 79.90
CA GLN A 488 -11.91 -34.82 80.76
C GLN A 488 -13.24 -34.54 80.04
N ALA A 489 -14.31 -35.33 80.16
CA ALA A 489 -14.47 -36.72 80.62
C ALA A 489 -15.70 -37.34 79.92
N SER A 490 -15.90 -38.66 80.05
CA SER A 490 -16.85 -39.44 79.22
C SER A 490 -18.19 -39.78 79.88
N THR A 491 -19.30 -39.58 79.15
CA THR A 491 -20.56 -40.37 79.17
C THR A 491 -21.32 -40.05 77.86
N SER A 492 -21.46 -40.94 76.86
CA SER A 492 -22.43 -42.06 76.75
C SER A 492 -23.90 -41.56 76.73
N LEU A 493 -24.75 -41.83 75.73
CA LEU A 493 -25.08 -43.12 75.09
C LEU A 493 -25.72 -42.95 73.69
N VAL A 494 -25.70 -44.02 72.86
CA VAL A 494 -26.71 -44.41 71.81
C VAL A 494 -26.94 -43.39 70.65
N SER A 495 -26.59 -43.67 69.37
CA SER A 495 -27.19 -44.64 68.40
C SER A 495 -28.68 -44.33 68.08
N GLU A 496 -29.22 -44.48 66.87
CA GLU A 496 -28.86 -45.33 65.72
C GLU A 496 -29.00 -44.60 64.34
N HIS A 497 -28.62 -45.35 63.30
CA HIS A 497 -28.81 -45.13 61.86
C HIS A 497 -30.20 -44.63 61.41
N LEU A 498 -30.26 -43.92 60.27
CA LEU A 498 -30.77 -44.50 59.00
C LEU A 498 -30.47 -43.65 57.75
N THR A 499 -30.73 -44.23 56.57
CA THR A 499 -30.32 -43.75 55.24
C THR A 499 -31.51 -43.56 54.29
N SER A 500 -31.57 -42.44 53.55
CA SER A 500 -32.22 -42.25 52.21
C SER A 500 -32.06 -40.75 51.87
N SER A 501 -31.55 -40.24 50.74
CA SER A 501 -31.65 -40.51 49.29
C SER A 501 -32.96 -40.07 48.62
N TRP A 502 -32.83 -39.13 47.67
CA TRP A 502 -33.77 -38.76 46.58
C TRP A 502 -35.05 -37.97 47.03
N GLU A 503 -35.70 -37.09 46.25
CA GLU A 503 -35.45 -36.59 44.87
C GLU A 503 -36.12 -35.20 44.58
N THR A 504 -35.62 -34.50 43.54
CA THR A 504 -36.22 -33.45 42.67
C THR A 504 -37.39 -32.50 43.09
N ALA A 505 -37.08 -31.19 43.03
CA ALA A 505 -37.66 -30.15 42.11
C ALA A 505 -38.99 -29.38 42.38
N VAL A 506 -38.99 -28.09 41.93
CA VAL A 506 -40.10 -27.31 41.28
C VAL A 506 -41.29 -26.84 42.19
N THR A 507 -41.82 -25.59 42.21
CA THR A 507 -41.56 -24.26 41.56
C THR A 507 -42.38 -23.12 42.24
N VAL A 508 -42.09 -21.83 41.93
CA VAL A 508 -43.03 -20.66 41.91
C VAL A 508 -43.53 -20.10 43.27
N VAL A 509 -43.88 -18.81 43.46
CA VAL A 509 -43.29 -17.47 43.11
C VAL A 509 -44.22 -16.38 43.71
N SER A 510 -43.65 -15.41 44.45
CA SER A 510 -44.25 -14.10 44.88
C SER A 510 -43.27 -13.43 45.88
N ASP A 511 -43.14 -12.11 46.04
CA ASP A 511 -43.66 -10.96 45.27
C ASP A 511 -42.75 -9.71 45.46
N MET A 512 -43.17 -8.55 44.91
CA MET A 512 -42.51 -7.23 44.96
C MET A 512 -42.60 -6.55 46.38
N ASP A 513 -42.00 -5.39 46.74
CA ASP A 513 -41.26 -4.36 45.99
C ASP A 513 -40.44 -3.36 46.89
N THR A 514 -39.67 -2.45 46.26
CA THR A 514 -39.35 -1.04 46.65
C THR A 514 -38.45 -0.63 47.85
N SER A 515 -37.35 0.04 47.48
CA SER A 515 -37.01 1.46 47.77
C SER A 515 -36.03 1.89 48.92
N THR A 516 -35.48 3.10 48.73
CA THR A 516 -34.38 3.78 49.44
C THR A 516 -34.78 5.19 49.94
N PRO A 517 -34.00 5.82 50.84
CA PRO A 517 -33.61 7.23 50.64
C PRO A 517 -32.07 7.45 50.74
N THR A 518 -31.39 8.24 49.88
CA THR A 518 -31.19 9.73 49.84
C THR A 518 -30.29 10.27 50.99
N SER A 519 -29.33 11.21 50.86
CA SER A 519 -29.24 12.41 49.99
C SER A 519 -27.79 12.91 49.64
N ILE A 520 -27.70 14.05 48.92
CA ILE A 520 -26.61 14.62 48.07
C ILE A 520 -26.82 16.17 48.02
N PRO A 521 -25.88 17.13 47.70
CA PRO A 521 -24.49 17.12 47.14
C PRO A 521 -23.47 17.85 48.10
N LEU A 522 -22.44 18.69 47.81
CA LEU A 522 -21.81 19.32 46.61
C LEU A 522 -20.40 19.93 46.93
N ALA A 523 -19.39 19.89 46.02
CA ALA A 523 -18.39 20.96 45.71
C ALA A 523 -17.30 20.52 44.68
N THR A 524 -16.70 21.47 43.94
CA THR A 524 -15.70 21.28 42.85
C THR A 524 -14.57 22.34 42.93
N PRO A 525 -13.49 22.38 42.10
CA PRO A 525 -13.01 21.47 41.02
C PRO A 525 -11.53 21.02 41.16
N GLY A 526 -11.02 20.08 40.32
CA GLY A 526 -9.61 19.63 40.46
C GLY A 526 -8.94 18.64 39.48
N PHE A 527 -9.38 18.52 38.21
CA PHE A 527 -8.70 17.79 37.10
C PHE A 527 -8.60 16.23 37.10
N THR A 528 -8.92 15.65 35.93
CA THR A 528 -9.01 14.23 35.54
C THR A 528 -8.84 14.13 34.00
N TYR A 529 -8.67 13.00 33.28
CA TYR A 529 -8.50 11.53 33.48
C TYR A 529 -7.76 11.01 32.21
N SER A 530 -6.77 10.12 32.22
CA SER A 530 -6.78 8.63 32.35
C SER A 530 -7.86 7.84 31.58
N HIS A 531 -7.39 6.82 30.84
CA HIS A 531 -8.05 5.62 30.26
C HIS A 531 -9.43 5.69 29.56
N VAL A 532 -9.51 5.00 28.41
CA VAL A 532 -10.77 4.48 27.82
C VAL A 532 -10.55 3.06 27.30
N GLN A 533 -11.52 2.16 27.52
CA GLN A 533 -11.64 0.87 26.83
C GLN A 533 -13.11 0.58 26.45
N TYR A 534 -13.27 -0.27 25.44
CA TYR A 534 -14.47 -0.93 24.89
C TYR A 534 -15.83 -0.80 25.58
N VAL A 535 -16.86 -0.54 24.76
CA VAL A 535 -18.25 -1.03 24.95
C VAL A 535 -18.82 -1.51 23.59
N GLY A 536 -19.60 -2.59 23.61
CA GLY A 536 -20.29 -3.17 22.43
C GLY A 536 -21.78 -2.78 22.31
N ARG A 537 -22.40 -3.10 21.17
CA ARG A 537 -23.82 -2.80 20.86
C ARG A 537 -24.82 -3.74 21.53
N PRO A 538 -26.06 -3.25 21.75
CA PRO A 538 -27.28 -3.99 21.35
C PRO A 538 -28.03 -3.35 20.16
N ARG A 539 -29.17 -3.95 19.78
CA ARG A 539 -30.11 -3.50 18.72
C ARG A 539 -31.33 -2.79 19.32
N PHE A 540 -32.03 -1.94 18.56
CA PHE A 540 -33.48 -2.04 18.25
C PHE A 540 -33.94 -0.95 17.24
N HIS A 541 -35.25 -0.87 16.98
CA HIS A 541 -35.96 -0.01 16.01
C HIS A 541 -37.08 0.78 16.74
N PHE A 542 -37.71 1.85 16.23
CA PHE A 542 -37.64 2.61 14.96
C PHE A 542 -37.73 4.14 15.34
N SER A 543 -38.09 5.18 14.55
CA SER A 543 -38.67 5.34 13.20
C SER A 543 -38.32 6.74 12.61
N ASP A 544 -38.65 6.95 11.33
CA ASP A 544 -38.98 8.24 10.67
C ASP A 544 -37.96 9.40 10.59
N VAL A 545 -38.33 10.37 9.74
CA VAL A 545 -37.54 11.32 8.89
C VAL A 545 -38.50 12.52 8.58
N PRO A 546 -38.11 13.79 8.25
CA PRO A 546 -36.85 14.34 7.69
C PRO A 546 -36.31 15.57 8.51
N THR A 547 -35.46 16.53 8.09
CA THR A 547 -34.91 16.98 6.77
C THR A 547 -33.60 17.80 6.94
N GLN A 548 -32.96 18.12 5.79
CA GLN A 548 -31.96 19.18 5.50
C GLN A 548 -30.51 18.72 5.25
N ALA A 549 -29.70 19.63 4.67
CA ALA A 549 -28.75 19.28 3.61
C ALA A 549 -27.42 20.07 3.62
N SER A 550 -26.60 19.80 2.59
CA SER A 550 -25.20 20.24 2.40
C SER A 550 -24.17 19.47 3.25
N SER A 551 -22.88 19.41 2.87
CA SER A 551 -22.20 20.04 1.72
C SER A 551 -21.13 19.10 1.14
N ARG A 552 -20.73 19.31 -0.13
CA ARG A 552 -19.61 18.58 -0.77
C ARG A 552 -18.26 19.18 -0.38
N VAL A 553 -17.24 18.34 -0.21
CA VAL A 553 -15.83 18.69 -0.40
C VAL A 553 -15.15 17.59 -1.22
N ILE A 554 -14.25 17.97 -2.12
CA ILE A 554 -13.44 17.10 -2.98
C ILE A 554 -11.97 17.45 -2.70
N VAL A 555 -11.09 16.45 -2.60
CA VAL A 555 -9.63 16.59 -2.76
C VAL A 555 -9.10 15.35 -3.48
N GLU A 556 -8.12 15.53 -4.36
CA GLU A 556 -7.53 14.51 -5.22
C GLU A 556 -6.59 13.54 -4.49
N THR A 557 -6.14 12.50 -5.21
CA THR A 557 -4.94 11.73 -4.86
C THR A 557 -4.05 11.57 -6.09
N ASN A 558 -2.96 12.34 -6.14
CA ASN A 558 -1.98 12.26 -7.24
C ASN A 558 -1.22 10.93 -7.19
N SER A 559 -0.92 10.36 -8.36
CA SER A 559 0.00 9.23 -8.49
C SER A 559 1.34 9.68 -9.06
N VAL A 560 2.44 9.15 -8.53
CA VAL A 560 3.75 9.17 -9.18
C VAL A 560 4.33 7.76 -9.14
N ARG A 561 5.12 7.41 -10.16
CA ARG A 561 5.82 6.12 -10.28
C ARG A 561 6.91 5.97 -9.20
N GLY A 562 7.21 4.74 -8.81
CA GLY A 562 8.29 4.43 -7.88
C GLY A 562 9.62 4.10 -8.56
N THR A 563 10.64 3.92 -7.74
CA THR A 563 11.90 3.20 -8.02
C THR A 563 12.48 2.76 -6.68
N ASP A 564 13.23 1.65 -6.70
CA ASP A 564 14.22 1.16 -5.73
C ASP A 564 13.94 1.32 -4.21
N LEU A 565 13.67 0.17 -3.57
CA LEU A 565 13.68 0.01 -2.11
C LEU A 565 15.01 -0.58 -1.65
N THR A 566 15.78 0.16 -0.86
CA THR A 566 16.96 -0.35 -0.16
C THR A 566 16.89 -0.05 1.34
N THR A 567 17.01 -1.11 2.13
CA THR A 567 17.57 -1.18 3.50
C THR A 567 17.04 -0.26 4.62
N LEU A 568 16.55 -0.91 5.68
CA LEU A 568 16.72 -0.52 7.09
C LEU A 568 16.11 0.82 7.58
N ALA A 569 14.81 0.95 7.39
CA ALA A 569 13.91 1.67 8.31
C ALA A 569 12.53 0.97 8.36
N TRP A 570 11.60 1.48 9.19
CA TRP A 570 10.19 1.03 9.36
C TRP A 570 9.92 -0.05 10.42
N TRP A 571 10.31 0.21 11.67
CA TRP A 571 9.71 -0.42 12.86
C TRP A 571 9.02 0.67 13.72
N ASP A 572 8.23 1.55 13.09
CA ASP A 572 7.42 2.56 13.77
C ASP A 572 6.24 3.07 12.90
N GLU A 573 5.32 3.80 13.54
CA GLU A 573 4.10 4.48 13.04
C GLU A 573 2.83 3.67 12.66
N LEU A 574 1.78 3.86 13.49
CA LEU A 574 0.37 4.00 13.11
C LEU A 574 -0.42 4.67 14.26
N PRO A 575 -1.40 5.55 14.03
CA PRO A 575 -1.23 6.87 13.40
C PRO A 575 -1.73 8.03 14.30
N ALA A 576 -1.09 9.21 14.22
CA ALA A 576 -1.55 10.46 14.84
C ALA A 576 -2.02 11.50 13.79
N ARG A 577 -2.72 12.57 14.21
CA ARG A 577 -3.45 13.49 13.31
C ARG A 577 -3.34 14.95 13.79
N ARG A 578 -3.18 15.89 12.83
CA ARG A 578 -3.04 17.38 13.01
C ARG A 578 -1.65 17.80 13.54
N SER A 579 -1.12 19.00 13.25
CA SER A 579 -1.52 20.06 12.30
C SER A 579 -0.32 20.95 11.93
N ALA A 580 -0.34 21.57 10.75
CA ALA A 580 0.76 22.41 10.25
C ALA A 580 0.69 23.88 10.72
N LYS A 581 1.86 24.55 10.77
CA LYS A 581 2.12 25.90 10.19
C LYS A 581 3.65 26.10 9.98
N PRO A 582 4.10 27.13 9.22
CA PRO A 582 5.25 26.97 8.31
C PRO A 582 6.57 27.59 8.78
N TYR A 583 7.65 27.29 8.04
CA TYR A 583 8.92 28.00 8.09
C TYR A 583 9.23 28.77 6.80
N PHE A 584 10.18 29.71 6.89
CA PHE A 584 10.45 30.74 5.88
C PHE A 584 11.40 30.30 4.73
N ASN A 585 10.94 30.58 3.50
CA ASN A 585 11.62 31.43 2.50
C ASN A 585 13.16 31.37 2.38
N THR A 586 13.66 30.76 1.29
CA THR A 586 15.01 31.02 0.73
C THR A 586 15.04 30.91 -0.80
N ARG A 587 14.82 32.03 -1.53
CA ARG A 587 15.18 32.14 -2.97
C ARG A 587 15.23 33.59 -3.50
N ILE A 588 16.21 34.39 -3.05
CA ILE A 588 16.57 35.67 -3.68
C ILE A 588 18.09 35.65 -3.98
N ALA A 589 18.45 35.26 -5.21
CA ALA A 589 19.85 35.25 -5.66
C ALA A 589 20.04 35.25 -7.21
N TYR A 590 19.06 34.76 -7.98
CA TYR A 590 19.29 34.45 -9.41
C TYR A 590 18.75 35.47 -10.44
N CYS A 591 17.94 36.46 -10.04
CA CYS A 591 17.33 37.39 -11.01
C CYS A 591 18.26 38.49 -11.54
N GLN A 592 19.34 38.86 -10.83
CA GLN A 592 20.22 39.96 -11.27
C GLN A 592 21.29 39.53 -12.29
N LEU A 593 21.74 38.27 -12.26
CA LEU A 593 22.74 37.78 -13.22
C LEU A 593 22.15 37.69 -14.66
N PHE A 594 20.87 37.32 -14.78
CA PHE A 594 20.23 37.13 -16.08
C PHE A 594 19.96 38.45 -16.83
N LEU A 595 19.53 39.51 -16.12
CA LEU A 595 19.31 40.83 -16.73
C LEU A 595 20.61 41.43 -17.30
N CYS A 596 21.75 41.25 -16.61
CA CYS A 596 23.04 41.77 -17.04
C CYS A 596 23.57 41.07 -18.30
N LEU A 597 23.33 39.75 -18.43
CA LEU A 597 23.70 39.00 -19.63
C LEU A 597 22.82 39.40 -20.84
N HIS A 598 21.53 39.66 -20.61
CA HIS A 598 20.59 39.94 -21.68
C HIS A 598 20.78 41.32 -22.32
N THR A 599 21.21 42.33 -21.56
CA THR A 599 21.54 43.67 -22.09
C THR A 599 22.84 43.66 -22.91
N LEU A 600 23.85 42.88 -22.51
CA LEU A 600 25.09 42.72 -23.26
C LEU A 600 24.85 42.11 -24.66
N ILE A 601 23.97 41.11 -24.75
CA ILE A 601 23.58 40.48 -26.03
C ILE A 601 22.88 41.48 -26.96
N LEU A 602 21.96 42.30 -26.43
CA LEU A 602 21.27 43.33 -27.20
C LEU A 602 22.22 44.45 -27.69
N ALA A 603 23.22 44.82 -26.89
CA ALA A 603 24.27 45.76 -27.29
C ALA A 603 25.10 45.22 -28.48
N LEU A 604 25.49 43.94 -28.44
CA LEU A 604 26.23 43.30 -29.54
C LEU A 604 25.39 43.22 -30.84
N GLN A 605 24.09 42.92 -30.74
CA GLN A 605 23.20 42.86 -31.90
C GLN A 605 23.02 44.23 -32.59
N THR A 606 22.87 45.31 -31.82
CA THR A 606 22.73 46.66 -32.40
C THR A 606 24.00 47.12 -33.13
N VAL A 607 25.19 46.84 -32.60
CA VAL A 607 26.48 47.12 -33.29
C VAL A 607 26.58 46.34 -34.61
N ALA A 608 26.17 45.08 -34.66
CA ALA A 608 26.19 44.27 -35.88
C ALA A 608 25.25 44.83 -36.98
N VAL A 609 24.06 45.32 -36.59
CA VAL A 609 23.12 45.98 -37.52
C VAL A 609 23.71 47.30 -38.05
N VAL A 610 24.34 48.11 -37.20
CA VAL A 610 24.97 49.38 -37.60
C VAL A 610 26.14 49.15 -38.58
N LEU A 611 27.01 48.15 -38.34
CA LEU A 611 28.05 47.78 -39.31
C LEU A 611 27.45 47.33 -40.64
N SER A 612 26.40 46.51 -40.62
CA SER A 612 25.73 46.00 -41.83
C SER A 612 25.17 47.14 -42.68
N LEU A 613 24.49 48.10 -42.05
CA LEU A 613 23.96 49.30 -42.71
C LEU A 613 25.08 50.21 -43.24
N TYR A 614 26.19 50.38 -42.51
CA TYR A 614 27.35 51.14 -42.97
C TYR A 614 27.99 50.50 -44.23
N VAL A 615 28.15 49.17 -44.25
CA VAL A 615 28.67 48.44 -45.42
C VAL A 615 27.72 48.58 -46.63
N MET A 616 26.41 48.40 -46.44
CA MET A 616 25.41 48.62 -47.49
C MET A 616 25.41 50.06 -48.04
N GLY A 617 25.56 51.06 -47.17
CA GLY A 617 25.68 52.46 -47.59
C GLY A 617 26.93 52.73 -48.44
N LYS A 618 28.04 52.05 -48.13
CA LYS A 618 29.32 52.21 -48.82
C LYS A 618 29.33 51.52 -50.20
N THR A 619 28.77 50.32 -50.32
CA THR A 619 28.60 49.66 -51.64
C THR A 619 27.60 50.40 -52.53
N ARG A 620 26.53 50.96 -51.98
CA ARG A 620 25.54 51.75 -52.75
C ARG A 620 26.12 53.04 -53.34
N ARG A 621 27.14 53.65 -52.72
CA ARG A 621 27.90 54.79 -53.29
C ARG A 621 28.88 54.38 -54.40
N LEU A 622 29.45 53.18 -54.35
CA LEU A 622 30.34 52.66 -55.41
C LEU A 622 29.59 52.30 -56.70
N LEU A 623 28.32 51.91 -56.60
CA LEU A 623 27.48 51.50 -57.75
C LEU A 623 26.79 52.66 -58.51
N HIS A 624 27.13 53.91 -58.20
CA HIS A 624 26.55 55.09 -58.88
C HIS A 624 27.60 55.97 -59.58
N SER A 625 28.81 55.45 -59.81
CA SER A 625 29.92 56.17 -60.44
C SER A 625 30.56 55.35 -61.57
N ARG A 626 29.78 55.08 -62.64
CA ARG A 626 30.28 54.64 -63.96
C ARG A 626 29.18 54.71 -65.03
N ASN A 627 29.15 55.82 -65.77
CA ASN A 627 28.47 55.93 -67.06
C ASN A 627 29.50 55.93 -68.18
N THR A 628 29.36 55.06 -69.17
CA THR A 628 30.01 55.14 -70.50
C THR A 628 29.29 54.18 -71.46
N PRO A 629 29.21 54.45 -72.78
CA PRO A 629 28.11 53.97 -73.62
C PRO A 629 28.37 52.64 -74.36
N ALA A 630 27.30 52.15 -75.02
CA ALA A 630 27.20 50.84 -75.65
C ALA A 630 27.82 50.73 -77.06
N GLN A 631 28.04 49.47 -77.49
CA GLN A 631 27.73 49.02 -78.85
C GLN A 631 27.12 47.60 -78.84
N PRO A 632 26.33 47.20 -79.85
CA PRO A 632 25.59 45.92 -79.86
C PRO A 632 26.27 44.83 -80.71
N VAL A 633 26.01 43.56 -80.37
CA VAL A 633 26.25 42.41 -81.25
C VAL A 633 25.00 41.50 -81.25
N VAL A 634 24.65 40.96 -82.42
CA VAL A 634 23.41 40.22 -82.69
C VAL A 634 23.62 38.70 -82.58
N LEU A 635 22.51 37.98 -82.37
CA LEU A 635 22.35 36.52 -82.29
C LEU A 635 23.44 35.67 -82.98
N ILE A 636 23.88 34.63 -82.27
CA ILE A 636 23.93 33.28 -82.85
C ILE A 636 23.15 32.32 -81.93
N LYS A 637 22.30 31.50 -82.52
CA LYS A 637 21.54 30.42 -81.87
C LYS A 637 21.99 29.10 -82.50
N PHE A 638 22.62 28.23 -81.72
CA PHE A 638 22.88 26.84 -82.14
C PHE A 638 22.34 25.83 -81.14
N LEU A 639 21.97 24.68 -81.68
CA LEU A 639 21.36 23.52 -81.02
C LEU A 639 22.05 22.27 -81.59
N ARG A 640 22.02 21.17 -80.83
CA ARG A 640 22.69 19.88 -81.11
C ARG A 640 24.21 19.89 -80.90
N ARG A 641 24.84 18.75 -80.59
CA ARG A 641 24.24 17.40 -80.42
C ARG A 641 23.61 17.19 -79.06
#